data_AF-A0A964EXK3-F1
#
_entry.id   AF-A0A964EXK3-F1
#
_cell.length_a   1.000
_cell.length_b   1.000
_cell.length_c   1.000
_cell.angle_alpha   90.00
_cell.angle_beta   90.00
_cell.angle_gamma   90.00
#
_symmetry.space_group_name_H-M   'P 1'
#
loop_
_entity.id
_entity.type
_entity.pdbx_description
1 polymer ?
#
loop_
_entity_poly.entity_id
_entity_poly.type
_entity_poly.pdbx_seq_one_letter_code
_entity_poly.pdbx_strand_id
1 'polypeptide(L)'
;MNRATPLLLAALAAAPAWAQDDPEPAPEAADALDALEADLAAVREALAGAQASGAEAEARRAALAARLEWLSALIDDEAAPEARSEAARSLAAEPSPADVPFLDAAVRHGPDAVAIATLDALAAYGDQPRTLDIGRRVMGNPGRAEAARLAAIRLLGRIPGDDAGRALYAFAVDDGQPTVLREAALAAMREGHAALLAELGEPAPPQQRSGPEAGIGVAANTMVGGVLLSSVGAMGQSDVGVGIGGVGGSLIGLGTGLTYVLTRPVSLSNNLQYASGAGWGLDIGVLSSLAIYGDQYPESRPKVSAALRAVGTGVGAGVAYARFKTEPEPIDLVENNVATWIGQQVGFAVTDMVLDAGNGYNDQVWDNDWSFRAGGALTGAVSGGIAGYLLRNRWTLEGPDAVFGGVTFVEATWIGAWVPIALKDQGHLGAPRLAGHLGAAGAFALAEAWPVSTARSLSMGYGGVAGAALGAGVPLLGQGDNRQLWAASILGGTVLGSAAGFGVGDRLDMQGSDYALVYVGLPLVLAETGALSAVAAEKDLIDGQQVGGLLLTAGGVGMAGLLGLGQVLDPETGQVVVTGTAAAWGAWYGVLTPLAFGADLEPEDRTLIGVATADTLLVAAVVAQSPAIGLQPRSTLFPQLGGVSGATLGALIAGLATSEPEPIAGGAVAGSLVGFGAGAIAEWRVSQRRDERVSLCGPLPRPQLRDRLPGDWGVTGAPWLSEDGAPGVQVQLYGAGF
;
A
#
# COMPACT_ATOMS: atom_id res chain seq x y z
N MET A 1 -66.64 -4.31 -17.31
CA MET A 1 -66.07 -3.07 -16.72
C MET A 1 -64.61 -3.35 -16.41
N ASN A 2 -63.72 -2.49 -16.94
CA ASN A 2 -62.27 -2.73 -17.08
C ASN A 2 -61.52 -2.84 -15.74
N ARG A 3 -60.80 -3.94 -15.52
CA ARG A 3 -59.79 -4.08 -14.45
C ARG A 3 -58.53 -3.23 -14.70
N ALA A 4 -58.29 -2.79 -15.94
CA ALA A 4 -57.14 -1.95 -16.30
C ALA A 4 -57.22 -0.50 -15.78
N THR A 5 -58.43 0.06 -15.64
CA THR A 5 -58.62 1.45 -15.18
C THR A 5 -58.22 1.67 -13.71
N PRO A 6 -58.58 0.80 -12.75
CA PRO A 6 -58.10 0.95 -11.37
C PRO A 6 -56.59 0.68 -11.20
N LEU A 7 -55.97 -0.20 -12.00
CA LEU A 7 -54.51 -0.42 -11.99
C LEU A 7 -53.73 0.80 -12.49
N LEU A 8 -54.23 1.45 -13.55
CA LEU A 8 -53.65 2.69 -14.08
C LEU A 8 -53.77 3.86 -13.08
N LEU A 9 -54.90 3.92 -12.34
CA LEU A 9 -55.13 4.90 -11.27
C LEU A 9 -54.29 4.61 -10.02
N ALA A 10 -54.00 3.35 -9.72
CA ALA A 10 -53.11 2.96 -8.62
C ALA A 10 -51.64 3.30 -8.93
N ALA A 11 -51.16 3.06 -10.15
CA ALA A 11 -49.83 3.48 -10.60
C ALA A 11 -49.68 5.03 -10.59
N LEU A 12 -50.73 5.76 -10.97
CA LEU A 12 -50.79 7.23 -10.87
C LEU A 12 -50.89 7.75 -9.43
N ALA A 13 -51.45 6.99 -8.50
CA ALA A 13 -51.54 7.36 -7.08
C ALA A 13 -50.25 7.06 -6.30
N ALA A 14 -49.37 6.18 -6.81
CA ALA A 14 -48.05 5.92 -6.25
C ALA A 14 -47.01 6.99 -6.64
N ALA A 15 -47.17 7.62 -7.81
CA ALA A 15 -46.24 8.64 -8.33
C ALA A 15 -45.99 9.88 -7.42
N PRO A 16 -46.99 10.40 -6.67
CA PRO A 16 -46.78 11.55 -5.77
C PRO A 16 -46.05 11.18 -4.47
N ALA A 17 -46.01 9.90 -4.07
CA ALA A 17 -45.26 9.47 -2.89
C ALA A 17 -43.73 9.57 -3.12
N TRP A 18 -43.29 9.49 -4.38
CA TRP A 18 -41.88 9.59 -4.77
C TRP A 18 -41.29 11.01 -4.73
N ALA A 19 -42.13 12.04 -4.58
CA ALA A 19 -41.71 13.44 -4.52
C ALA A 19 -41.66 14.01 -3.09
N GLN A 20 -42.03 13.24 -2.06
CA GLN A 20 -42.22 13.77 -0.70
C GLN A 20 -40.98 13.68 0.22
N ASP A 21 -39.94 12.92 -0.16
CA ASP A 21 -38.72 12.76 0.65
C ASP A 21 -37.58 13.74 0.31
N ASP A 22 -37.77 14.62 -0.68
CA ASP A 22 -36.81 15.68 -1.05
C ASP A 22 -37.54 17.03 -1.14
N PRO A 23 -37.19 18.06 -0.33
CA PRO A 23 -38.00 19.27 -0.16
C PRO A 23 -38.07 20.21 -1.38
N GLU A 24 -37.35 19.89 -2.47
CA GLU A 24 -37.54 20.48 -3.79
C GLU A 24 -37.47 19.35 -4.84
N PRO A 25 -38.59 18.91 -5.45
CA PRO A 25 -38.48 18.00 -6.58
C PRO A 25 -37.66 18.70 -7.65
N ALA A 26 -36.51 18.13 -7.99
CA ALA A 26 -35.68 18.64 -9.08
C ALA A 26 -36.56 18.87 -10.32
N PRO A 27 -36.35 19.95 -11.10
CA PRO A 27 -37.16 20.25 -12.28
C PRO A 27 -37.29 19.05 -13.25
N GLU A 28 -36.33 18.14 -13.22
CA GLU A 28 -36.31 16.86 -13.94
C GLU A 28 -37.46 15.90 -13.57
N ALA A 29 -37.95 15.94 -12.32
CA ALA A 29 -39.08 15.11 -11.87
C ALA A 29 -40.43 15.61 -12.41
N ALA A 30 -40.58 16.94 -12.56
CA ALA A 30 -41.76 17.54 -13.17
C ALA A 30 -41.79 17.25 -14.68
N ASP A 31 -40.67 17.43 -15.38
CA ASP A 31 -40.55 17.09 -16.80
C ASP A 31 -40.77 15.59 -17.07
N ALA A 32 -40.32 14.73 -16.15
CA ALA A 32 -40.57 13.29 -16.24
C ALA A 32 -42.05 12.95 -16.02
N LEU A 33 -42.75 13.65 -15.13
CA LEU A 33 -44.19 13.47 -14.90
C LEU A 33 -44.99 13.91 -16.13
N ASP A 34 -44.66 15.06 -16.71
CA ASP A 34 -45.33 15.61 -17.90
C ASP A 34 -45.11 14.69 -19.13
N ALA A 35 -43.91 14.14 -19.30
CA ALA A 35 -43.62 13.15 -20.33
C ALA A 35 -44.40 11.84 -20.10
N LEU A 36 -44.48 11.38 -18.84
CA LEU A 36 -45.26 10.20 -18.48
C LEU A 36 -46.74 10.40 -18.77
N GLU A 37 -47.30 11.58 -18.47
CA GLU A 37 -48.68 11.94 -18.76
C GLU A 37 -48.97 12.00 -20.27
N ALA A 38 -48.04 12.53 -21.06
CA ALA A 38 -48.15 12.56 -22.53
C ALA A 38 -48.13 11.15 -23.14
N ASP A 39 -47.23 10.28 -22.68
CA ASP A 39 -47.17 8.87 -23.10
C ASP A 39 -48.42 8.10 -22.66
N LEU A 40 -48.93 8.37 -21.45
CA LEU A 40 -50.19 7.83 -20.97
C LEU A 40 -51.39 8.29 -21.81
N ALA A 41 -51.39 9.55 -22.24
CA ALA A 41 -52.40 10.08 -23.14
C ALA A 41 -52.36 9.36 -24.50
N ALA A 42 -51.17 9.10 -25.05
CA ALA A 42 -50.99 8.32 -26.26
C ALA A 42 -51.46 6.86 -26.11
N VAL A 43 -51.19 6.22 -24.97
CA VAL A 43 -51.71 4.86 -24.66
C VAL A 43 -53.24 4.88 -24.53
N ARG A 44 -53.81 5.89 -23.88
CA ARG A 44 -55.27 6.08 -23.76
C ARG A 44 -55.93 6.29 -25.12
N GLU A 45 -55.32 7.09 -25.99
CA GLU A 45 -55.79 7.35 -27.36
C GLU A 45 -55.68 6.08 -28.22
N ALA A 46 -54.59 5.32 -28.11
CA ALA A 46 -54.45 4.02 -28.78
C ALA A 46 -55.49 3.00 -28.29
N LEU A 47 -55.79 2.99 -26.99
CA LEU A 47 -56.83 2.12 -26.40
C LEU A 47 -58.24 2.54 -26.85
N ALA A 48 -58.48 3.84 -27.01
CA ALA A 48 -59.73 4.39 -27.54
C ALA A 48 -59.90 4.09 -29.04
N GLY A 49 -58.83 4.20 -29.84
CA GLY A 49 -58.81 3.82 -31.27
C GLY A 49 -59.03 2.31 -31.49
N ALA A 50 -58.57 1.48 -30.55
CA ALA A 50 -58.84 0.04 -30.54
C ALA A 50 -60.29 -0.32 -30.13
N GLN A 51 -61.20 0.65 -29.99
CA GLN A 51 -62.64 0.41 -29.79
C GLN A 51 -63.40 -0.04 -31.04
N ALA A 52 -62.76 -0.01 -32.22
CA ALA A 52 -63.29 -0.66 -33.42
C ALA A 52 -63.44 -2.18 -33.23
N SER A 53 -64.55 -2.74 -33.69
CA SER A 53 -64.85 -4.18 -33.52
C SER A 53 -64.05 -5.04 -34.50
N GLY A 54 -63.30 -6.03 -33.99
CA GLY A 54 -62.51 -6.99 -34.77
C GLY A 54 -61.48 -7.76 -33.93
N ALA A 55 -61.07 -8.95 -34.38
CA ALA A 55 -60.11 -9.81 -33.66
C ALA A 55 -58.73 -9.16 -33.43
N GLU A 56 -58.29 -8.32 -34.35
CA GLU A 56 -57.02 -7.57 -34.25
C GLU A 56 -57.05 -6.52 -33.13
N ALA A 57 -58.19 -5.85 -32.95
CA ALA A 57 -58.37 -4.88 -31.87
C ALA A 57 -58.39 -5.56 -30.48
N GLU A 58 -58.93 -6.78 -30.38
CA GLU A 58 -58.94 -7.56 -29.15
C GLU A 58 -57.53 -8.07 -28.79
N ALA A 59 -56.77 -8.58 -29.77
CA ALA A 59 -55.38 -8.95 -29.59
C ALA A 59 -54.51 -7.76 -29.14
N ARG A 60 -54.69 -6.59 -29.77
CA ARG A 60 -53.97 -5.36 -29.40
C ARG A 60 -54.31 -4.88 -27.98
N ARG A 61 -55.57 -5.00 -27.55
CA ARG A 61 -55.97 -4.70 -26.16
C ARG A 61 -55.34 -5.66 -25.16
N ALA A 62 -55.30 -6.97 -25.47
CA ALA A 62 -54.68 -7.96 -24.60
C ALA A 62 -53.17 -7.69 -24.41
N ALA A 63 -52.46 -7.36 -25.50
CA ALA A 63 -51.05 -7.00 -25.45
C ALA A 63 -50.80 -5.73 -24.62
N LEU A 64 -51.60 -4.67 -24.82
CA LEU A 64 -51.50 -3.45 -24.02
C LEU A 64 -51.80 -3.69 -22.53
N ALA A 65 -52.78 -4.54 -22.22
CA ALA A 65 -53.10 -4.89 -20.83
C ALA A 65 -51.95 -5.64 -20.14
N ALA A 66 -51.36 -6.62 -20.82
CA ALA A 66 -50.19 -7.35 -20.30
C ALA A 66 -48.99 -6.42 -20.10
N ARG A 67 -48.73 -5.52 -21.05
CA ARG A 67 -47.65 -4.53 -20.93
C ARG A 67 -47.85 -3.61 -19.73
N LEU A 68 -49.07 -3.12 -19.49
CA LEU A 68 -49.39 -2.29 -18.33
C LEU A 68 -49.23 -3.06 -17.01
N GLU A 69 -49.56 -4.35 -16.99
CA GLU A 69 -49.34 -5.21 -15.82
C GLU A 69 -47.83 -5.34 -15.52
N TRP A 70 -46.99 -5.53 -16.54
CA TRP A 70 -45.53 -5.56 -16.36
C TRP A 70 -44.98 -4.20 -15.90
N LEU A 71 -45.39 -3.09 -16.51
CA LEU A 71 -44.95 -1.76 -16.08
C LEU A 71 -45.35 -1.48 -14.62
N SER A 72 -46.57 -1.87 -14.23
CA SER A 72 -47.04 -1.73 -12.85
C SER A 72 -46.22 -2.59 -11.90
N ALA A 73 -45.98 -3.87 -12.24
CA ALA A 73 -45.20 -4.77 -11.41
C ALA A 73 -43.74 -4.31 -11.27
N LEU A 74 -43.15 -3.73 -12.30
CA LEU A 74 -41.76 -3.26 -12.31
C LEU A 74 -41.52 -2.12 -11.28
N ILE A 75 -42.45 -1.18 -11.20
CA ILE A 75 -42.33 0.02 -10.35
C ILE A 75 -43.01 -0.12 -8.98
N ASP A 76 -43.69 -1.24 -8.72
CA ASP A 76 -44.31 -1.54 -7.43
C ASP A 76 -43.23 -1.94 -6.40
N ASP A 77 -43.01 -1.11 -5.40
CA ASP A 77 -42.03 -1.35 -4.35
C ASP A 77 -42.48 -2.42 -3.33
N GLU A 78 -43.78 -2.76 -3.30
CA GLU A 78 -44.28 -3.89 -2.52
C GLU A 78 -44.12 -5.23 -3.26
N ALA A 79 -43.89 -5.20 -4.58
CA ALA A 79 -43.69 -6.40 -5.37
C ALA A 79 -42.32 -7.05 -5.05
N ALA A 80 -42.32 -8.39 -4.98
CA ALA A 80 -41.10 -9.16 -4.77
C ALA A 80 -40.06 -8.87 -5.88
N PRO A 81 -38.74 -8.77 -5.55
CA PRO A 81 -37.70 -8.49 -6.53
C PRO A 81 -37.70 -9.42 -7.76
N GLU A 82 -38.08 -10.69 -7.59
CA GLU A 82 -38.19 -11.67 -8.67
C GLU A 82 -39.28 -11.29 -9.67
N ALA A 83 -40.44 -10.83 -9.17
CA ALA A 83 -41.56 -10.39 -10.01
C ALA A 83 -41.21 -9.11 -10.78
N ARG A 84 -40.55 -8.15 -10.11
CA ARG A 84 -40.05 -6.91 -10.75
C ARG A 84 -39.02 -7.22 -11.84
N SER A 85 -38.11 -8.15 -11.57
CA SER A 85 -37.09 -8.59 -12.54
C SER A 85 -37.71 -9.31 -13.74
N GLU A 86 -38.74 -10.14 -13.52
CA GLU A 86 -39.47 -10.81 -14.61
C GLU A 86 -40.27 -9.82 -15.46
N ALA A 87 -40.84 -8.78 -14.85
CA ALA A 87 -41.50 -7.71 -15.56
C ALA A 87 -40.53 -6.96 -16.50
N ALA A 88 -39.32 -6.63 -16.02
CA ALA A 88 -38.29 -6.03 -16.86
C ALA A 88 -37.93 -6.92 -18.07
N ARG A 89 -37.76 -8.24 -17.85
CA ARG A 89 -37.49 -9.20 -18.93
C ARG A 89 -38.64 -9.30 -19.93
N SER A 90 -39.88 -9.28 -19.45
CA SER A 90 -41.08 -9.34 -20.29
C SER A 90 -41.21 -8.10 -21.19
N LEU A 91 -40.89 -6.91 -20.66
CA LEU A 91 -40.88 -5.67 -21.44
C LEU A 91 -39.82 -5.71 -22.56
N ALA A 92 -38.65 -6.29 -22.30
CA ALA A 92 -37.59 -6.45 -23.30
C ALA A 92 -37.94 -7.43 -24.45
N ALA A 93 -38.94 -8.30 -24.29
CA ALA A 93 -39.38 -9.19 -25.37
C ALA A 93 -40.08 -8.43 -26.50
N GLU A 94 -40.73 -7.31 -26.19
CA GLU A 94 -41.41 -6.43 -27.13
C GLU A 94 -41.04 -4.97 -26.82
N PRO A 95 -39.80 -4.53 -27.06
CA PRO A 95 -39.29 -3.25 -26.59
C PRO A 95 -40.03 -2.08 -27.24
N SER A 96 -40.44 -1.09 -26.45
CA SER A 96 -40.94 0.18 -26.97
C SER A 96 -40.30 1.36 -26.24
N PRO A 97 -39.95 2.46 -26.93
CA PRO A 97 -39.33 3.63 -26.30
C PRO A 97 -40.08 4.17 -25.07
N ALA A 98 -41.40 3.98 -25.02
CA ALA A 98 -42.23 4.40 -23.89
C ALA A 98 -41.97 3.63 -22.58
N ASP A 99 -41.26 2.49 -22.60
CA ASP A 99 -40.93 1.78 -21.35
C ASP A 99 -39.68 2.32 -20.66
N VAL A 100 -38.78 2.98 -21.41
CA VAL A 100 -37.48 3.43 -20.90
C VAL A 100 -37.59 4.31 -19.65
N PRO A 101 -38.56 5.24 -19.53
CA PRO A 101 -38.77 5.99 -18.28
C PRO A 101 -39.03 5.10 -17.06
N PHE A 102 -39.77 4.00 -17.22
CA PHE A 102 -40.11 3.07 -16.13
C PHE A 102 -38.92 2.17 -15.79
N LEU A 103 -38.16 1.73 -16.79
CA LEU A 103 -36.92 0.98 -16.60
C LEU A 103 -35.87 1.84 -15.86
N ASP A 104 -35.77 3.12 -16.21
CA ASP A 104 -34.92 4.09 -15.53
C ASP A 104 -35.29 4.25 -14.04
N ALA A 105 -36.60 4.39 -13.75
CA ALA A 105 -37.09 4.43 -12.37
C ALA A 105 -36.75 3.15 -11.60
N ALA A 106 -36.94 1.98 -12.20
CA ALA A 106 -36.57 0.70 -11.59
C ALA A 106 -35.06 0.56 -11.33
N VAL A 107 -34.21 1.08 -12.21
CA VAL A 107 -32.76 1.14 -12.00
C VAL A 107 -32.39 2.10 -10.87
N ARG A 108 -33.09 3.23 -10.71
CA ARG A 108 -32.80 4.23 -9.68
C ARG A 108 -33.28 3.82 -8.28
N HIS A 109 -34.46 3.26 -8.17
CA HIS A 109 -35.09 3.00 -6.87
C HIS A 109 -35.15 1.52 -6.50
N GLY A 110 -34.97 0.62 -7.48
CA GLY A 110 -34.99 -0.81 -7.23
C GLY A 110 -33.75 -1.32 -6.47
N PRO A 111 -33.89 -2.45 -5.76
CA PRO A 111 -32.76 -3.18 -5.21
C PRO A 111 -31.82 -3.67 -6.33
N ASP A 112 -30.56 -3.96 -6.01
CA ASP A 112 -29.54 -4.25 -7.03
C ASP A 112 -29.91 -5.42 -7.96
N ALA A 113 -30.63 -6.43 -7.47
CA ALA A 113 -31.13 -7.53 -8.31
C ALA A 113 -32.07 -7.04 -9.42
N VAL A 114 -32.98 -6.12 -9.11
CA VAL A 114 -33.91 -5.52 -10.07
C VAL A 114 -33.15 -4.59 -11.01
N ALA A 115 -32.21 -3.79 -10.49
CA ALA A 115 -31.37 -2.92 -11.31
C ALA A 115 -30.56 -3.72 -12.34
N ILE A 116 -29.95 -4.85 -11.96
CA ILE A 116 -29.21 -5.74 -12.86
C ILE A 116 -30.12 -6.29 -13.96
N ALA A 117 -31.27 -6.87 -13.60
CA ALA A 117 -32.22 -7.41 -14.57
C ALA A 117 -32.72 -6.33 -15.54
N THR A 118 -32.94 -5.12 -15.04
CA THR A 118 -33.40 -3.98 -15.84
C THR A 118 -32.32 -3.46 -16.79
N LEU A 119 -31.05 -3.40 -16.36
CA LEU A 119 -29.91 -3.04 -17.22
C LEU A 119 -29.69 -4.07 -18.33
N ASP A 120 -29.84 -5.37 -18.03
CA ASP A 120 -29.78 -6.43 -19.04
C ASP A 120 -30.95 -6.32 -20.04
N ALA A 121 -32.16 -5.98 -19.57
CA ALA A 121 -33.35 -5.75 -20.40
C ALA A 121 -33.21 -4.52 -21.31
N LEU A 122 -32.59 -3.43 -20.82
CA LEU A 122 -32.34 -2.19 -21.56
C LEU A 122 -31.53 -2.39 -22.84
N ALA A 123 -30.77 -3.49 -22.97
CA ALA A 123 -30.03 -3.81 -24.20
C ALA A 123 -30.95 -4.03 -25.41
N ALA A 124 -32.20 -4.45 -25.20
CA ALA A 124 -33.19 -4.62 -26.27
C ALA A 124 -33.71 -3.28 -26.84
N TYR A 125 -33.45 -2.16 -26.17
CA TYR A 125 -33.97 -0.84 -26.53
C TYR A 125 -33.03 -0.04 -27.44
N GLY A 126 -31.84 -0.56 -27.73
CA GLY A 126 -30.89 0.02 -28.70
C GLY A 126 -30.21 1.31 -28.24
N ASP A 127 -29.89 2.18 -29.20
CA ASP A 127 -29.09 3.40 -29.07
C ASP A 127 -29.88 4.63 -28.61
N GLN A 128 -30.96 4.42 -27.86
CA GLN A 128 -31.72 5.54 -27.31
C GLN A 128 -30.83 6.38 -26.38
N PRO A 129 -30.79 7.72 -26.53
CA PRO A 129 -29.96 8.59 -25.69
C PRO A 129 -30.16 8.38 -24.20
N ARG A 130 -31.40 8.05 -23.80
CA ARG A 130 -31.76 7.78 -22.41
C ARG A 130 -31.20 6.44 -21.90
N THR A 131 -31.13 5.41 -22.73
CA THR A 131 -30.51 4.13 -22.37
C THR A 131 -29.01 4.29 -22.11
N LEU A 132 -28.34 5.07 -22.97
CA LEU A 132 -26.94 5.46 -22.79
C LEU A 132 -26.72 6.21 -21.47
N ASP A 133 -27.58 7.20 -21.16
CA ASP A 133 -27.51 7.97 -19.91
C ASP A 133 -27.66 7.09 -18.67
N ILE A 134 -28.64 6.17 -18.67
CA ILE A 134 -28.83 5.20 -17.58
C ILE A 134 -27.57 4.35 -17.36
N GLY A 135 -27.00 3.81 -18.45
CA GLY A 135 -25.77 3.01 -18.39
C GLY A 135 -24.59 3.80 -17.82
N ARG A 136 -24.37 5.04 -18.29
CA ARG A 136 -23.31 5.93 -17.79
C ARG A 136 -23.47 6.24 -16.30
N ARG A 137 -24.69 6.61 -15.88
CA ARG A 137 -25.02 6.94 -14.50
C ARG A 137 -24.76 5.76 -13.55
N VAL A 138 -25.20 4.55 -13.91
CA VAL A 138 -24.97 3.37 -13.03
C VAL A 138 -23.51 2.95 -13.01
N MET A 139 -22.86 2.88 -14.17
CA MET A 139 -21.43 2.52 -14.26
C MET A 139 -20.56 3.43 -13.37
N GLY A 140 -20.82 4.75 -13.41
CA GLY A 140 -20.09 5.76 -12.65
C GLY A 140 -20.49 5.92 -11.19
N ASN A 141 -21.55 5.27 -10.70
CA ASN A 141 -22.04 5.46 -9.32
C ASN A 141 -21.34 4.52 -8.33
N PRO A 142 -20.44 5.00 -7.44
CA PRO A 142 -19.74 4.16 -6.48
C PRO A 142 -20.64 3.60 -5.38
N GLY A 143 -21.85 4.15 -5.18
CA GLY A 143 -22.84 3.65 -4.22
C GLY A 143 -23.64 2.43 -4.70
N ARG A 144 -23.49 2.02 -5.97
CA ARG A 144 -24.11 0.81 -6.51
C ARG A 144 -23.23 -0.42 -6.32
N ALA A 145 -23.85 -1.58 -6.10
CA ALA A 145 -23.12 -2.83 -6.05
C ALA A 145 -22.34 -3.09 -7.34
N GLU A 146 -21.17 -3.73 -7.21
CA GLU A 146 -20.26 -4.02 -8.32
C GLU A 146 -20.97 -4.79 -9.46
N ALA A 147 -21.86 -5.73 -9.12
CA ALA A 147 -22.63 -6.50 -10.09
C ALA A 147 -23.56 -5.64 -10.97
N ALA A 148 -24.19 -4.60 -10.40
CA ALA A 148 -25.02 -3.66 -11.15
C ALA A 148 -24.17 -2.78 -12.08
N ARG A 149 -22.97 -2.37 -11.61
CA ARG A 149 -22.01 -1.61 -12.41
C ARG A 149 -21.46 -2.45 -13.58
N LEU A 150 -21.18 -3.74 -13.36
CA LEU A 150 -20.83 -4.69 -14.42
C LEU A 150 -21.97 -4.87 -15.44
N ALA A 151 -23.22 -4.92 -15.00
CA ALA A 151 -24.37 -4.97 -15.91
C ALA A 151 -24.47 -3.69 -16.76
N ALA A 152 -24.22 -2.52 -16.18
CA ALA A 152 -24.17 -1.25 -16.92
C ALA A 152 -23.02 -1.21 -17.96
N ILE A 153 -21.84 -1.74 -17.62
CA ILE A 153 -20.72 -1.89 -18.56
C ILE A 153 -21.12 -2.80 -19.73
N ARG A 154 -21.74 -3.95 -19.44
CA ARG A 154 -22.24 -4.87 -20.48
C ARG A 154 -23.30 -4.22 -21.38
N LEU A 155 -24.20 -3.42 -20.80
CA LEU A 155 -25.19 -2.64 -21.55
C LEU A 155 -24.51 -1.68 -22.51
N LEU A 156 -23.58 -0.83 -22.02
CA LEU A 156 -22.84 0.13 -22.85
C LEU A 156 -22.00 -0.56 -23.94
N GLY A 157 -21.49 -1.76 -23.68
CA GLY A 157 -20.79 -2.56 -24.68
C GLY A 157 -21.68 -3.03 -25.84
N ARG A 158 -23.00 -3.12 -25.63
CA ARG A 158 -23.96 -3.57 -26.65
C ARG A 158 -24.63 -2.40 -27.40
N ILE A 159 -24.61 -1.20 -26.83
CA ILE A 159 -25.16 0.00 -27.49
C ILE A 159 -24.19 0.43 -28.60
N PRO A 160 -24.63 0.49 -29.88
CA PRO A 160 -23.77 0.97 -30.94
C PRO A 160 -23.51 2.48 -30.82
N GLY A 161 -22.35 2.92 -31.31
CA GLY A 161 -22.00 4.33 -31.44
C GLY A 161 -20.87 4.79 -30.51
N ASP A 162 -20.15 5.81 -30.97
CA ASP A 162 -18.92 6.32 -30.32
C ASP A 162 -19.16 6.82 -28.90
N ASP A 163 -20.36 7.31 -28.59
CA ASP A 163 -20.68 7.84 -27.28
C ASP A 163 -20.63 6.78 -26.17
N ALA A 164 -21.12 5.57 -26.45
CA ALA A 164 -21.04 4.45 -25.50
C ALA A 164 -19.58 3.99 -25.34
N GLY A 165 -18.85 3.87 -26.46
CA GLY A 165 -17.44 3.53 -26.46
C GLY A 165 -16.58 4.56 -25.72
N ARG A 166 -16.78 5.87 -25.94
CA ARG A 166 -16.05 6.94 -25.23
C ARG A 166 -16.32 6.92 -23.72
N ALA A 167 -17.54 6.57 -23.30
CA ALA A 167 -17.85 6.41 -21.88
C ALA A 167 -17.14 5.21 -21.26
N LEU A 168 -17.13 4.05 -21.95
CA LEU A 168 -16.39 2.88 -21.52
C LEU A 168 -14.88 3.14 -21.48
N TYR A 169 -14.34 3.83 -22.48
CA TYR A 169 -12.92 4.21 -22.53
C TYR A 169 -12.56 5.13 -21.36
N ALA A 170 -13.33 6.21 -21.15
CA ALA A 170 -13.13 7.13 -20.03
C ALA A 170 -13.17 6.41 -18.68
N PHE A 171 -14.06 5.42 -18.53
CA PHE A 171 -14.16 4.60 -17.34
C PHE A 171 -12.98 3.62 -17.20
N ALA A 172 -12.53 2.99 -18.30
CA ALA A 172 -11.40 2.07 -18.31
C ALA A 172 -10.06 2.76 -17.98
N VAL A 173 -9.91 4.04 -18.34
CA VAL A 173 -8.72 4.84 -18.01
C VAL A 173 -8.82 5.54 -16.65
N ASP A 174 -9.98 5.54 -16.00
CA ASP A 174 -10.17 6.19 -14.68
C ASP A 174 -9.56 5.34 -13.56
N ASP A 175 -8.40 5.78 -13.07
CA ASP A 175 -7.70 5.19 -11.94
C ASP A 175 -8.48 5.19 -10.61
N GLY A 176 -9.54 5.99 -10.50
CA GLY A 176 -10.45 5.96 -9.36
C GLY A 176 -11.31 4.68 -9.28
N GLN A 177 -11.44 3.93 -10.39
CA GLN A 177 -12.33 2.78 -10.48
C GLN A 177 -11.65 1.46 -10.08
N PRO A 178 -12.42 0.50 -9.52
CA PRO A 178 -11.94 -0.86 -9.27
C PRO A 178 -11.38 -1.52 -10.54
N THR A 179 -10.26 -2.24 -10.41
CA THR A 179 -9.57 -2.91 -11.54
C THR A 179 -10.50 -3.83 -12.32
N VAL A 180 -11.30 -4.66 -11.62
CA VAL A 180 -12.27 -5.58 -12.23
C VAL A 180 -13.25 -4.84 -13.16
N LEU A 181 -13.75 -3.67 -12.74
CA LEU A 181 -14.68 -2.88 -13.54
C LEU A 181 -13.98 -2.21 -14.74
N ARG A 182 -12.74 -1.75 -14.57
CA ARG A 182 -11.95 -1.18 -15.68
C ARG A 182 -11.63 -2.22 -16.74
N GLU A 183 -11.24 -3.42 -16.33
CA GLU A 183 -10.98 -4.54 -17.23
C GLU A 183 -12.25 -4.98 -17.95
N ALA A 184 -13.38 -5.05 -17.24
CA ALA A 184 -14.67 -5.32 -17.85
C ALA A 184 -15.07 -4.24 -18.87
N ALA A 185 -14.82 -2.96 -18.58
CA ALA A 185 -15.07 -1.86 -19.52
C ALA A 185 -14.18 -1.93 -20.76
N LEU A 186 -12.92 -2.30 -20.59
CA LEU A 186 -11.99 -2.51 -21.70
C LEU A 186 -12.37 -3.76 -22.53
N ALA A 187 -12.82 -4.84 -21.90
CA ALA A 187 -13.34 -6.02 -22.59
C ALA A 187 -14.59 -5.67 -23.41
N ALA A 188 -15.54 -4.93 -22.82
CA ALA A 188 -16.72 -4.42 -23.51
C ALA A 188 -16.35 -3.51 -24.70
N MET A 189 -15.30 -2.70 -24.58
CA MET A 189 -14.75 -1.91 -25.68
C MET A 189 -14.18 -2.78 -26.81
N ARG A 190 -13.42 -3.82 -26.48
CA ARG A 190 -12.85 -4.75 -27.48
C ARG A 190 -13.94 -5.49 -28.26
N GLU A 191 -15.02 -5.87 -27.58
CA GLU A 191 -16.13 -6.60 -28.19
C GLU A 191 -17.07 -5.70 -29.00
N GLY A 192 -17.51 -4.56 -28.43
CA GLY A 192 -18.55 -3.71 -29.01
C GLY A 192 -18.04 -2.48 -29.77
N HIS A 193 -16.81 -2.04 -29.50
CA HIS A 193 -16.30 -0.72 -29.92
C HIS A 193 -14.86 -0.78 -30.47
N ALA A 194 -14.48 -1.90 -31.11
CA ALA A 194 -13.11 -2.15 -31.54
C ALA A 194 -12.51 -1.08 -32.47
N ALA A 195 -13.32 -0.51 -33.37
CA ALA A 195 -12.87 0.56 -34.27
C ALA A 195 -12.48 1.83 -33.52
N LEU A 196 -13.26 2.22 -32.52
CA LEU A 196 -12.97 3.37 -31.67
C LEU A 196 -11.76 3.09 -30.75
N LEU A 197 -11.64 1.87 -30.23
CA LEU A 197 -10.46 1.46 -29.45
C LEU A 197 -9.18 1.58 -30.28
N ALA A 198 -9.21 1.19 -31.56
CA ALA A 198 -8.08 1.33 -32.47
C ALA A 198 -7.72 2.80 -32.76
N GLU A 199 -8.70 3.70 -32.75
CA GLU A 199 -8.48 5.15 -32.89
C GLU A 199 -7.88 5.77 -31.62
N LEU A 200 -8.44 5.44 -30.45
CA LEU A 200 -8.02 6.01 -29.16
C LEU A 200 -6.71 5.41 -28.63
N GLY A 201 -6.34 4.23 -29.12
CA GLY A 201 -5.27 3.41 -28.58
C GLY A 201 -5.78 2.57 -27.41
N GLU A 202 -5.19 1.39 -27.23
CA GLU A 202 -5.51 0.57 -26.08
C GLU A 202 -4.97 1.26 -24.82
N PRO A 203 -5.80 1.47 -23.77
CA PRO A 203 -5.30 1.94 -22.49
C PRO A 203 -4.13 1.07 -22.08
N ALA A 204 -3.06 1.68 -21.57
CA ALA A 204 -2.03 0.91 -20.89
C ALA A 204 -2.76 -0.02 -19.89
N PRO A 205 -2.43 -1.32 -19.85
CA PRO A 205 -3.02 -2.23 -18.88
C PRO A 205 -2.89 -1.54 -17.52
N PRO A 206 -3.95 -1.56 -16.68
CA PRO A 206 -3.88 -0.93 -15.37
C PRO A 206 -2.58 -1.40 -14.75
N GLN A 207 -1.63 -0.47 -14.56
CA GLN A 207 -0.33 -0.80 -13.97
C GLN A 207 -0.68 -1.58 -12.72
N GLN A 208 -0.32 -2.85 -12.67
CA GLN A 208 -0.67 -3.71 -11.55
C GLN A 208 -0.11 -3.00 -10.33
N ARG A 209 -1.00 -2.35 -9.56
CA ARG A 209 -0.67 -1.57 -8.36
C ARG A 209 -0.04 -2.45 -7.27
N SER A 210 -0.01 -3.76 -7.52
CA SER A 210 0.50 -4.85 -6.72
C SER A 210 1.81 -5.46 -7.25
N GLY A 211 2.41 -4.89 -8.30
CA GLY A 211 3.67 -5.39 -8.85
C GLY A 211 4.88 -5.24 -7.90
N PRO A 212 6.05 -5.81 -8.25
CA PRO A 212 7.30 -5.71 -7.48
C PRO A 212 7.73 -4.26 -7.18
N GLU A 213 7.23 -3.30 -7.96
CA GLU A 213 7.37 -1.86 -7.80
C GLU A 213 6.77 -1.35 -6.48
N ALA A 214 5.61 -1.91 -6.07
CA ALA A 214 4.98 -1.66 -4.78
C ALA A 214 5.86 -2.20 -3.63
N GLY A 215 6.46 -3.38 -3.83
CA GLY A 215 7.31 -4.05 -2.86
C GLY A 215 8.50 -3.19 -2.43
N ILE A 216 9.11 -2.43 -3.34
CA ILE A 216 10.24 -1.54 -3.03
C ILE A 216 9.81 -0.41 -2.09
N GLY A 217 8.67 0.25 -2.38
CA GLY A 217 8.15 1.33 -1.54
C GLY A 217 7.74 0.83 -0.15
N VAL A 218 7.14 -0.37 -0.10
CA VAL A 218 6.75 -1.05 1.14
C VAL A 218 7.96 -1.43 1.97
N ALA A 219 8.96 -2.07 1.37
CA ALA A 219 10.20 -2.46 2.04
C ALA A 219 10.96 -1.24 2.58
N ALA A 220 10.99 -0.15 1.81
CA ALA A 220 11.58 1.11 2.25
C ALA A 220 10.85 1.71 3.45
N ASN A 221 9.52 1.78 3.43
CA ASN A 221 8.77 2.27 4.58
C ASN A 221 8.94 1.34 5.79
N THR A 222 8.98 0.02 5.59
CA THR A 222 9.28 -0.99 6.61
C THR A 222 10.62 -0.72 7.28
N MET A 223 11.66 -0.44 6.49
CA MET A 223 12.96 -0.06 7.03
C MET A 223 12.89 1.28 7.79
N VAL A 224 12.25 2.30 7.22
CA VAL A 224 12.11 3.63 7.83
C VAL A 224 11.43 3.52 9.19
N GLY A 225 10.26 2.88 9.26
CA GLY A 225 9.53 2.72 10.51
C GLY A 225 10.35 1.96 11.56
N GLY A 226 11.03 0.88 11.15
CA GLY A 226 11.89 0.10 12.05
C GLY A 226 13.07 0.90 12.59
N VAL A 227 13.76 1.66 11.75
CA VAL A 227 14.86 2.53 12.20
C VAL A 227 14.34 3.61 13.15
N LEU A 228 13.21 4.25 12.84
CA LEU A 228 12.67 5.33 13.66
C LEU A 228 12.28 4.82 15.05
N LEU A 229 11.51 3.74 15.14
CA LEU A 229 11.05 3.24 16.44
C LEU A 229 12.13 2.45 17.21
N SER A 230 13.06 1.75 16.54
CA SER A 230 14.25 1.19 17.23
C SER A 230 15.12 2.30 17.82
N SER A 231 15.22 3.44 17.13
CA SER A 231 15.94 4.61 17.66
C SER A 231 15.26 5.20 18.89
N VAL A 232 13.92 5.20 18.96
CA VAL A 232 13.17 5.58 20.18
C VAL A 232 13.48 4.62 21.32
N GLY A 233 13.49 3.31 21.07
CA GLY A 233 13.87 2.31 22.06
C GLY A 233 15.30 2.50 22.60
N ALA A 234 16.26 2.81 21.72
CA ALA A 234 17.64 3.08 22.08
C ALA A 234 17.78 4.36 22.92
N MET A 235 17.00 5.39 22.61
CA MET A 235 16.97 6.62 23.40
C MET A 235 16.40 6.39 24.80
N GLY A 236 15.41 5.50 24.94
CA GLY A 236 14.84 5.05 26.21
C GLY A 236 15.69 4.04 27.00
N GLN A 237 16.90 3.70 26.54
CA GLN A 237 17.85 2.79 27.22
C GLN A 237 17.29 1.40 27.54
N SER A 238 16.43 0.87 26.69
CA SER A 238 15.91 -0.49 26.83
C SER A 238 16.34 -1.30 25.61
N ASP A 239 17.23 -2.28 25.80
CA ASP A 239 17.64 -3.21 24.73
C ASP A 239 16.42 -3.96 24.16
N VAL A 240 15.48 -4.29 25.04
CA VAL A 240 14.15 -4.83 24.71
C VAL A 240 13.34 -3.81 23.88
N GLY A 241 13.40 -2.53 24.25
CA GLY A 241 12.78 -1.42 23.51
C GLY A 241 13.39 -1.20 22.11
N VAL A 242 14.68 -1.44 21.91
CA VAL A 242 15.32 -1.38 20.57
C VAL A 242 14.77 -2.47 19.66
N GLY A 243 14.70 -3.71 20.15
CA GLY A 243 14.20 -4.85 19.39
C GLY A 243 12.72 -4.71 19.03
N ILE A 244 11.88 -4.37 20.02
CA ILE A 244 10.44 -4.22 19.82
C ILE A 244 10.09 -2.96 19.03
N GLY A 245 10.81 -1.87 19.28
CA GLY A 245 10.72 -0.67 18.46
C GLY A 245 11.10 -0.96 17.00
N GLY A 246 12.16 -1.73 16.77
CA GLY A 246 12.58 -2.15 15.42
C GLY A 246 11.51 -2.97 14.71
N VAL A 247 11.05 -4.05 15.33
CA VAL A 247 10.05 -4.94 14.74
C VAL A 247 8.70 -4.25 14.58
N GLY A 248 8.23 -3.57 15.63
CA GLY A 248 6.96 -2.86 15.62
C GLY A 248 6.96 -1.70 14.63
N GLY A 249 8.07 -0.95 14.58
CA GLY A 249 8.29 0.10 13.61
C GLY A 249 8.32 -0.42 12.18
N SER A 250 8.94 -1.58 11.96
CA SER A 250 8.95 -2.20 10.64
C SER A 250 7.57 -2.60 10.18
N LEU A 251 6.77 -3.21 11.03
CA LEU A 251 5.39 -3.55 10.71
C LEU A 251 4.51 -2.32 10.49
N ILE A 252 4.69 -1.24 11.24
CA ILE A 252 3.96 0.02 11.00
C ILE A 252 4.40 0.66 9.68
N GLY A 253 5.70 0.67 9.40
CA GLY A 253 6.25 1.14 8.13
C GLY A 253 5.72 0.33 6.94
N LEU A 254 5.67 -0.98 7.07
CA LEU A 254 5.03 -1.87 6.10
C LEU A 254 3.55 -1.48 5.91
N GLY A 255 2.84 -1.31 7.04
CA GLY A 255 1.56 -0.64 7.20
C GLY A 255 1.31 0.52 6.26
N THR A 256 2.07 1.58 6.52
CA THR A 256 1.95 2.86 5.85
C THR A 256 2.39 2.75 4.39
N GLY A 257 3.47 2.02 4.10
CA GLY A 257 3.99 1.83 2.75
C GLY A 257 3.00 1.11 1.85
N LEU A 258 2.43 0.01 2.32
CA LEU A 258 1.46 -0.75 1.54
C LEU A 258 0.17 0.02 1.36
N THR A 259 -0.35 0.62 2.44
CA THR A 259 -1.57 1.41 2.34
C THR A 259 -1.36 2.60 1.40
N TYR A 260 -0.19 3.23 1.42
CA TYR A 260 0.16 4.30 0.49
C TYR A 260 0.15 3.82 -0.96
N VAL A 261 0.80 2.68 -1.26
CA VAL A 261 0.82 2.13 -2.63
C VAL A 261 -0.58 1.66 -3.09
N LEU A 262 -1.40 1.15 -2.18
CA LEU A 262 -2.78 0.72 -2.49
C LEU A 262 -3.77 1.89 -2.64
N THR A 263 -3.44 3.09 -2.13
CA THR A 263 -4.32 4.26 -2.14
C THR A 263 -3.87 5.36 -3.10
N ARG A 264 -2.63 5.32 -3.58
CA ARG A 264 -2.09 6.26 -4.56
C ARG A 264 -1.35 5.53 -5.66
N PRO A 265 -1.50 5.94 -6.93
CA PRO A 265 -0.62 5.48 -7.99
C PRO A 265 0.78 6.02 -7.68
N VAL A 266 1.68 5.12 -7.27
CA VAL A 266 3.09 5.42 -7.07
C VAL A 266 3.86 4.66 -8.13
N SER A 267 4.55 5.38 -9.01
CA SER A 267 5.41 4.76 -9.99
C SER A 267 6.57 4.03 -9.31
N LEU A 268 7.13 3.01 -9.98
CA LEU A 268 8.39 2.37 -9.59
C LEU A 268 9.48 3.41 -9.24
N SER A 269 9.58 4.46 -10.06
CA SER A 269 10.44 5.61 -9.84
C SER A 269 10.28 6.26 -8.48
N ASN A 270 9.04 6.58 -8.08
CA ASN A 270 8.77 7.21 -6.80
C ASN A 270 9.12 6.29 -5.63
N ASN A 271 8.83 4.99 -5.76
CA ASN A 271 9.17 4.00 -4.74
C ASN A 271 10.68 3.78 -4.63
N LEU A 272 11.41 3.70 -5.73
CA LEU A 272 12.88 3.66 -5.75
C LEU A 272 13.49 4.95 -5.20
N GLN A 273 12.90 6.11 -5.49
CA GLN A 273 13.37 7.39 -4.99
C GLN A 273 13.21 7.44 -3.47
N TYR A 274 12.06 7.00 -2.96
CA TYR A 274 11.81 6.89 -1.53
C TYR A 274 12.78 5.92 -0.85
N ALA A 275 12.95 4.72 -1.41
CA ALA A 275 13.87 3.70 -0.92
C ALA A 275 15.33 4.21 -0.88
N SER A 276 15.77 4.83 -1.97
CA SER A 276 17.08 5.47 -2.09
C SER A 276 17.26 6.56 -1.04
N GLY A 277 16.31 7.50 -0.94
CA GLY A 277 16.39 8.60 0.02
C GLY A 277 16.43 8.11 1.47
N ALA A 278 15.57 7.17 1.83
CA ALA A 278 15.56 6.55 3.15
C ALA A 278 16.87 5.80 3.44
N GLY A 279 17.35 4.99 2.49
CA GLY A 279 18.57 4.20 2.63
C GLY A 279 19.82 5.06 2.78
N TRP A 280 20.00 6.06 1.91
CA TRP A 280 21.10 7.01 2.01
C TRP A 280 20.99 7.89 3.25
N GLY A 281 19.78 8.27 3.66
CA GLY A 281 19.53 8.98 4.90
C GLY A 281 20.01 8.19 6.12
N LEU A 282 19.69 6.89 6.16
CA LEU A 282 20.17 5.97 7.20
C LEU A 282 21.70 5.87 7.17
N ASP A 283 22.29 5.59 6.00
CA ASP A 283 23.74 5.42 5.85
C ASP A 283 24.51 6.68 6.28
N ILE A 284 24.07 7.86 5.83
CA ILE A 284 24.64 9.14 6.26
C ILE A 284 24.48 9.34 7.77
N GLY A 285 23.33 8.98 8.36
CA GLY A 285 23.11 9.05 9.81
C GLY A 285 24.09 8.17 10.60
N VAL A 286 24.32 6.94 10.13
CA VAL A 286 25.30 6.00 10.71
C VAL A 286 26.72 6.56 10.57
N LEU A 287 27.13 6.94 9.36
CA LEU A 287 28.48 7.43 9.10
C LEU A 287 28.74 8.76 9.82
N SER A 288 27.75 9.64 9.93
CA SER A 288 27.88 10.90 10.68
C SER A 288 28.03 10.61 12.18
N SER A 289 27.28 9.64 12.72
CA SER A 289 27.46 9.20 14.09
C SER A 289 28.87 8.66 14.35
N LEU A 290 29.42 7.89 13.41
CA LEU A 290 30.78 7.35 13.50
C LEU A 290 31.83 8.44 13.35
N ALA A 291 31.65 9.36 12.39
CA ALA A 291 32.58 10.47 12.14
C ALA A 291 32.65 11.47 13.30
N ILE A 292 31.52 11.81 13.91
CA ILE A 292 31.44 12.83 14.97
C ILE A 292 31.93 12.27 16.31
N TYR A 293 31.55 11.04 16.65
CA TYR A 293 31.75 10.52 18.01
C TYR A 293 32.82 9.44 18.12
N GLY A 294 33.15 8.74 17.03
CA GLY A 294 34.10 7.62 17.04
C GLY A 294 33.82 6.65 18.20
N ASP A 295 34.89 6.17 18.83
CA ASP A 295 34.82 5.37 20.07
C ASP A 295 34.95 6.22 21.36
N GLN A 296 35.02 7.55 21.24
CA GLN A 296 35.42 8.45 22.34
C GLN A 296 34.35 8.68 23.42
N TYR A 297 33.08 8.33 23.17
CA TYR A 297 31.96 8.59 24.07
C TYR A 297 31.00 7.40 24.22
N PRO A 298 31.40 6.32 24.91
CA PRO A 298 30.65 5.06 24.93
C PRO A 298 29.25 5.15 25.55
N GLU A 299 29.02 6.05 26.53
CA GLU A 299 27.72 6.17 27.21
C GLU A 299 26.69 7.02 26.44
N SER A 300 27.12 8.06 25.71
CA SER A 300 26.22 8.95 24.96
C SER A 300 26.05 8.53 23.49
N ARG A 301 27.00 7.75 22.95
CA ARG A 301 26.99 7.26 21.57
C ARG A 301 25.71 6.50 21.20
N PRO A 302 25.13 5.59 22.02
CA PRO A 302 23.92 4.87 21.63
C PRO A 302 22.73 5.81 21.38
N LYS A 303 22.55 6.81 22.25
CA LYS A 303 21.45 7.80 22.15
C LYS A 303 21.64 8.73 20.95
N VAL A 304 22.84 9.27 20.78
CA VAL A 304 23.11 10.21 19.69
C VAL A 304 23.14 9.50 18.34
N SER A 305 23.68 8.27 18.28
CA SER A 305 23.66 7.43 17.08
C SER A 305 22.23 7.06 16.69
N ALA A 306 21.38 6.73 17.66
CA ALA A 306 19.96 6.52 17.43
C ALA A 306 19.28 7.80 16.89
N ALA A 307 19.52 8.95 17.51
CA ALA A 307 18.97 10.22 17.03
C ALA A 307 19.42 10.56 15.60
N LEU A 308 20.71 10.41 15.29
CA LEU A 308 21.25 10.69 13.94
C LEU A 308 20.72 9.71 12.89
N ARG A 309 20.55 8.42 13.21
CA ARG A 309 19.90 7.45 12.32
C ARG A 309 18.44 7.82 12.06
N ALA A 310 17.70 8.19 13.11
CA ALA A 310 16.30 8.59 12.99
C ALA A 310 16.14 9.86 12.14
N VAL A 311 16.95 10.90 12.43
CA VAL A 311 16.96 12.15 11.68
C VAL A 311 17.37 11.91 10.23
N GLY A 312 18.48 11.20 9.99
CA GLY A 312 18.97 10.90 8.64
C GLY A 312 17.94 10.16 7.80
N THR A 313 17.38 9.08 8.34
CA THR A 313 16.34 8.27 7.67
C THR A 313 15.08 9.08 7.41
N GLY A 314 14.59 9.85 8.40
CA GLY A 314 13.40 10.68 8.28
C GLY A 314 13.56 11.82 7.28
N VAL A 315 14.70 12.52 7.30
CA VAL A 315 15.02 13.58 6.34
C VAL A 315 15.17 13.00 4.93
N GLY A 316 15.89 11.89 4.78
CA GLY A 316 16.07 11.22 3.49
C GLY A 316 14.75 10.78 2.86
N ALA A 317 13.90 10.11 3.65
CA ALA A 317 12.55 9.72 3.24
C ALA A 317 11.66 10.94 2.92
N GLY A 318 11.72 12.00 3.73
CA GLY A 318 10.94 13.23 3.54
C GLY A 318 11.34 14.00 2.29
N VAL A 319 12.64 14.13 2.02
CA VAL A 319 13.17 14.77 0.80
C VAL A 319 12.79 13.98 -0.44
N ALA A 320 12.91 12.65 -0.40
CA ALA A 320 12.48 11.79 -1.50
C ALA A 320 10.97 11.93 -1.76
N TYR A 321 10.15 11.88 -0.72
CA TYR A 321 8.70 12.08 -0.81
C TYR A 321 8.33 13.44 -1.41
N ALA A 322 8.99 14.52 -0.97
CA ALA A 322 8.75 15.87 -1.51
C ALA A 322 9.09 15.97 -3.01
N ARG A 323 9.94 15.08 -3.52
CA ARG A 323 10.39 15.03 -4.91
C ARG A 323 9.61 14.04 -5.78
N PHE A 324 8.56 13.38 -5.29
CA PHE A 324 7.75 12.48 -6.13
C PHE A 324 7.18 13.14 -7.39
N LYS A 325 7.02 14.47 -7.40
CA LYS A 325 6.60 15.24 -8.59
C LYS A 325 7.66 15.28 -9.71
N THR A 326 8.90 14.88 -9.42
CA THR A 326 10.00 14.89 -10.40
C THR A 326 10.02 13.63 -11.25
N GLU A 327 9.33 12.56 -10.84
CA GLU A 327 9.21 11.27 -11.53
C GLU A 327 10.49 10.87 -12.31
N PRO A 328 11.65 10.80 -11.63
CA PRO A 328 12.90 10.42 -12.32
C PRO A 328 12.76 9.01 -12.90
N GLU A 329 13.40 8.70 -14.02
CA GLU A 329 13.31 7.32 -14.52
C GLU A 329 13.97 6.35 -13.51
N PRO A 330 13.48 5.10 -13.39
CA PRO A 330 14.06 4.13 -12.45
C PRO A 330 15.57 3.95 -12.63
N ILE A 331 16.02 3.97 -13.89
CA ILE A 331 17.44 3.84 -14.23
C ILE A 331 18.27 4.98 -13.66
N ASP A 332 17.75 6.20 -13.68
CA ASP A 332 18.44 7.37 -13.16
C ASP A 332 18.75 7.26 -11.67
N LEU A 333 17.81 6.67 -10.92
CA LEU A 333 17.96 6.43 -9.50
C LEU A 333 18.99 5.33 -9.23
N VAL A 334 18.97 4.26 -10.05
CA VAL A 334 19.95 3.17 -9.96
C VAL A 334 21.36 3.68 -10.27
N GLU A 335 21.54 4.41 -11.37
CA GLU A 335 22.84 4.99 -11.74
C GLU A 335 23.36 5.94 -10.67
N ASN A 336 22.50 6.82 -10.14
CA ASN A 336 22.88 7.72 -9.08
C ASN A 336 23.23 6.97 -7.79
N ASN A 337 22.49 5.92 -7.42
CA ASN A 337 22.80 5.09 -6.25
C ASN A 337 24.13 4.35 -6.41
N VAL A 338 24.35 3.74 -7.58
CA VAL A 338 25.61 3.02 -7.89
C VAL A 338 26.78 3.98 -7.84
N ALA A 339 26.65 5.16 -8.44
CA ALA A 339 27.72 6.15 -8.42
C ALA A 339 27.99 6.68 -7.01
N THR A 340 26.95 6.98 -6.23
CA THR A 340 27.05 7.37 -4.80
C THR A 340 27.77 6.28 -4.02
N TRP A 341 27.38 5.03 -4.20
CA TRP A 341 27.99 3.89 -3.53
C TRP A 341 29.44 3.66 -3.95
N ILE A 342 29.78 3.75 -5.25
CA ILE A 342 31.18 3.66 -5.72
C ILE A 342 32.02 4.77 -5.09
N GLY A 343 31.49 5.99 -5.07
CA GLY A 343 32.12 7.12 -4.40
C GLY A 343 32.41 6.79 -2.94
N GLN A 344 31.43 6.28 -2.19
CA GLN A 344 31.60 5.87 -0.80
C GLN A 344 32.73 4.85 -0.63
N GLN A 345 32.81 3.85 -1.51
CA GLN A 345 33.87 2.85 -1.47
C GLN A 345 35.25 3.42 -1.79
N VAL A 346 35.36 4.34 -2.76
CA VAL A 346 36.61 5.07 -3.04
C VAL A 346 37.01 5.90 -1.82
N GLY A 347 36.06 6.53 -1.16
CA GLY A 347 36.27 7.24 0.10
C GLY A 347 36.87 6.37 1.19
N PHE A 348 36.30 5.17 1.41
CA PHE A 348 36.87 4.16 2.31
C PHE A 348 38.27 3.74 1.89
N ALA A 349 38.50 3.41 0.61
CA ALA A 349 39.79 2.93 0.14
C ALA A 349 40.90 3.99 0.25
N VAL A 350 40.61 5.24 -0.09
CA VAL A 350 41.57 6.35 0.02
C VAL A 350 41.94 6.59 1.49
N THR A 351 40.96 6.52 2.39
CA THR A 351 41.22 6.68 3.83
C THR A 351 42.03 5.51 4.38
N ASP A 352 41.69 4.27 4.04
CA ASP A 352 42.47 3.08 4.41
C ASP A 352 43.92 3.19 3.92
N MET A 353 44.15 3.60 2.67
CA MET A 353 45.50 3.79 2.12
C MET A 353 46.29 4.91 2.83
N VAL A 354 45.62 6.00 3.23
CA VAL A 354 46.24 7.09 3.98
C VAL A 354 46.61 6.63 5.39
N LEU A 355 45.76 5.84 6.03
CA LEU A 355 45.99 5.29 7.37
C LEU A 355 47.12 4.25 7.36
N ASP A 356 47.17 3.39 6.34
CA ASP A 356 48.23 2.40 6.13
C ASP A 356 49.57 3.06 5.74
N ALA A 357 49.56 4.14 4.96
CA ALA A 357 50.77 4.86 4.57
C ALA A 357 51.31 5.78 5.68
N GLY A 358 50.44 6.21 6.59
CA GLY A 358 50.76 7.19 7.64
C GLY A 358 51.31 6.60 8.94
N ASN A 359 51.01 5.34 9.27
CA ASN A 359 51.29 4.79 10.60
C ASN A 359 52.09 3.49 10.56
N GLY A 360 53.35 3.55 11.03
CA GLY A 360 53.97 2.36 11.58
C GLY A 360 53.22 1.97 12.86
N TYR A 361 52.48 0.86 12.83
CA TYR A 361 51.88 0.12 13.97
C TYR A 361 51.90 0.88 15.31
N ASN A 362 50.93 1.78 15.51
CA ASN A 362 50.72 2.40 16.81
C ASN A 362 49.25 2.23 17.20
N ASP A 363 48.98 1.36 18.16
CA ASP A 363 47.64 0.88 18.54
C ASP A 363 46.70 2.00 19.02
N GLN A 364 47.21 3.17 19.42
CA GLN A 364 46.39 4.33 19.79
C GLN A 364 45.72 5.04 18.59
N VAL A 365 46.12 4.76 17.35
CA VAL A 365 45.49 5.36 16.16
C VAL A 365 44.25 4.58 15.72
N TRP A 366 44.13 3.31 16.11
CA TRP A 366 43.02 2.44 15.70
C TRP A 366 41.65 2.89 16.24
N ASP A 367 41.58 3.54 17.41
CA ASP A 367 40.31 4.03 17.99
C ASP A 367 39.79 5.33 17.30
N ASN A 368 40.64 6.06 16.57
CA ASN A 368 40.25 7.23 15.75
C ASN A 368 40.05 6.89 14.26
N ASP A 369 40.32 5.64 13.88
CA ASP A 369 40.40 5.18 12.50
C ASP A 369 39.01 5.15 11.83
N TRP A 370 37.99 4.76 12.59
CA TRP A 370 36.61 4.70 12.11
C TRP A 370 36.02 6.08 11.82
N SER A 371 36.36 7.10 12.60
CA SER A 371 35.89 8.47 12.35
C SER A 371 36.44 9.00 11.03
N PHE A 372 37.73 8.73 10.76
CA PHE A 372 38.39 9.14 9.53
C PHE A 372 37.87 8.36 8.31
N ARG A 373 37.74 7.02 8.44
CA ARG A 373 37.13 6.15 7.42
C ARG A 373 35.69 6.55 7.09
N ALA A 374 34.88 6.86 8.11
CA ALA A 374 33.51 7.32 7.93
C ALA A 374 33.43 8.70 7.25
N GLY A 375 34.33 9.63 7.60
CA GLY A 375 34.45 10.93 6.92
C GLY A 375 34.88 10.80 5.46
N GLY A 376 35.81 9.89 5.16
CA GLY A 376 36.19 9.52 3.80
C GLY A 376 35.03 8.94 3.01
N ALA A 377 34.31 7.99 3.61
CA ALA A 377 33.12 7.37 3.02
C ALA A 377 32.02 8.39 2.71
N LEU A 378 31.74 9.33 3.62
CA LEU A 378 30.77 10.41 3.40
C LEU A 378 31.18 11.33 2.23
N THR A 379 32.45 11.75 2.21
CA THR A 379 32.99 12.60 1.14
C THR A 379 32.95 11.88 -0.21
N GLY A 380 33.30 10.60 -0.19
CA GLY A 380 33.20 9.71 -1.33
C GLY A 380 31.77 9.58 -1.83
N ALA A 381 30.82 9.28 -0.95
CA ALA A 381 29.40 9.11 -1.29
C ALA A 381 28.85 10.36 -2.00
N VAL A 382 29.07 11.54 -1.42
CA VAL A 382 28.66 12.81 -2.01
C VAL A 382 29.29 13.04 -3.39
N SER A 383 30.59 12.79 -3.53
CA SER A 383 31.31 12.94 -4.81
C SER A 383 30.79 11.97 -5.87
N GLY A 384 30.50 10.74 -5.47
CA GLY A 384 29.92 9.70 -6.29
C GLY A 384 28.51 10.04 -6.79
N GLY A 385 27.64 10.55 -5.92
CA GLY A 385 26.29 10.96 -6.30
C GLY A 385 26.30 12.15 -7.26
N ILE A 386 27.19 13.12 -7.04
CA ILE A 386 27.39 14.24 -7.99
C ILE A 386 27.86 13.69 -9.35
N ALA A 387 28.82 12.76 -9.37
CA ALA A 387 29.31 12.16 -10.61
C ALA A 387 28.23 11.36 -11.33
N GLY A 388 27.43 10.55 -10.62
CA GLY A 388 26.31 9.79 -11.18
C GLY A 388 25.25 10.69 -11.81
N TYR A 389 24.84 11.73 -11.09
CA TYR A 389 23.92 12.74 -11.62
C TYR A 389 24.44 13.39 -12.92
N LEU A 390 25.75 13.63 -13.02
CA LEU A 390 26.37 14.21 -14.22
C LEU A 390 26.51 13.21 -15.38
N LEU A 391 26.42 11.90 -15.14
CA LEU A 391 26.65 10.84 -16.13
C LEU A 391 25.36 10.16 -16.65
N ARG A 392 24.19 10.59 -16.14
CA ARG A 392 22.81 10.06 -16.27
C ARG A 392 22.25 9.75 -17.68
N ASN A 393 23.03 9.88 -18.75
CA ASN A 393 22.54 9.74 -20.14
C ASN A 393 23.45 8.85 -21.02
N ARG A 394 24.26 7.97 -20.42
CA ARG A 394 25.23 7.15 -21.18
C ARG A 394 25.07 5.64 -21.03
N TRP A 395 24.16 5.17 -20.18
CA TRP A 395 23.86 3.74 -20.01
C TRP A 395 22.33 3.53 -19.99
N THR A 396 21.85 2.43 -20.57
CA THR A 396 20.42 2.06 -20.58
C THR A 396 20.29 0.63 -20.09
N LEU A 397 19.75 0.45 -18.89
CA LEU A 397 19.47 -0.83 -18.24
C LEU A 397 17.95 -0.98 -18.09
N GLU A 398 17.41 -2.17 -18.36
CA GLU A 398 15.99 -2.46 -18.15
C GLU A 398 15.71 -2.78 -16.66
N GLY A 399 14.47 -2.53 -16.21
CA GLY A 399 14.06 -2.71 -14.81
C GLY A 399 14.27 -4.13 -14.24
N PRO A 400 13.91 -5.21 -14.95
CA PRO A 400 14.16 -6.58 -14.50
C PRO A 400 15.65 -6.91 -14.32
N ASP A 401 16.50 -6.38 -15.20
CA ASP A 401 17.96 -6.59 -15.15
C ASP A 401 18.56 -5.92 -13.91
N ALA A 402 18.08 -4.72 -13.56
CA ALA A 402 18.47 -4.03 -12.34
C ALA A 402 18.12 -4.82 -11.08
N VAL A 403 16.94 -5.46 -11.04
CA VAL A 403 16.53 -6.30 -9.91
C VAL A 403 17.39 -7.57 -9.84
N PHE A 404 17.62 -8.24 -10.97
CA PHE A 404 18.46 -9.45 -11.01
C PHE A 404 19.91 -9.16 -10.61
N GLY A 405 20.48 -8.06 -11.11
CA GLY A 405 21.82 -7.58 -10.75
C GLY A 405 21.91 -7.21 -9.27
N GLY A 406 20.89 -6.57 -8.71
CA GLY A 406 20.82 -6.21 -7.30
C GLY A 406 20.73 -7.43 -6.37
N VAL A 407 19.87 -8.40 -6.66
CA VAL A 407 19.77 -9.65 -5.88
C VAL A 407 21.10 -10.40 -5.93
N THR A 408 21.68 -10.56 -7.11
CA THR A 408 22.96 -11.28 -7.28
C THR A 408 24.12 -10.56 -6.60
N PHE A 409 24.12 -9.22 -6.59
CA PHE A 409 25.09 -8.43 -5.82
C PHE A 409 25.03 -8.76 -4.33
N VAL A 410 23.82 -8.77 -3.75
CA VAL A 410 23.62 -9.04 -2.32
C VAL A 410 24.07 -10.47 -2.00
N GLU A 411 23.65 -11.46 -2.80
CA GLU A 411 24.06 -12.85 -2.62
C GLU A 411 25.57 -13.04 -2.76
N ALA A 412 26.19 -12.45 -3.79
CA ALA A 412 27.63 -12.59 -4.01
C ALA A 412 28.44 -11.84 -2.93
N THR A 413 27.95 -10.70 -2.43
CA THR A 413 28.54 -10.01 -1.27
C THR A 413 28.48 -10.89 -0.04
N TRP A 414 27.32 -11.51 0.22
CA TRP A 414 27.13 -12.43 1.33
C TRP A 414 28.08 -13.63 1.22
N ILE A 415 28.13 -14.28 0.06
CA ILE A 415 29.06 -15.40 -0.22
C ILE A 415 30.52 -14.97 -0.02
N GLY A 416 30.90 -13.81 -0.55
CA GLY A 416 32.26 -13.27 -0.41
C GLY A 416 32.66 -12.95 1.03
N ALA A 417 31.69 -12.72 1.94
CA ALA A 417 31.94 -12.58 3.38
C ALA A 417 32.14 -13.92 4.08
N TRP A 418 31.44 -14.98 3.66
CA TRP A 418 31.48 -16.28 4.32
C TRP A 418 32.57 -17.22 3.79
N VAL A 419 33.00 -17.08 2.53
CA VAL A 419 34.05 -17.92 1.93
C VAL A 419 35.39 -17.82 2.67
N PRO A 420 35.93 -16.63 3.00
CA PRO A 420 37.18 -16.52 3.75
C PRO A 420 37.09 -17.18 5.13
N ILE A 421 35.94 -17.04 5.80
CA ILE A 421 35.66 -17.68 7.10
C ILE A 421 35.66 -19.20 6.98
N ALA A 422 35.05 -19.76 5.93
CA ALA A 422 35.08 -21.20 5.65
C ALA A 422 36.51 -21.72 5.43
N LEU A 423 37.34 -20.92 4.76
CA LEU A 423 38.71 -21.26 4.36
C LEU A 423 39.79 -20.93 5.41
N LYS A 424 39.42 -20.40 6.59
CA LYS A 424 40.35 -19.91 7.65
C LYS A 424 41.23 -18.74 7.23
N ASP A 425 40.79 -17.92 6.28
CA ASP A 425 41.49 -16.72 5.87
C ASP A 425 40.79 -15.48 6.45
N GLN A 426 41.38 -14.86 7.48
CA GLN A 426 40.76 -13.74 8.23
C GLN A 426 41.14 -12.36 7.70
N GLY A 427 41.90 -12.27 6.60
CA GLY A 427 42.64 -11.06 6.24
C GLY A 427 41.92 -10.00 5.39
N HIS A 428 40.79 -10.27 4.75
CA HIS A 428 40.38 -9.45 3.60
C HIS A 428 38.91 -9.02 3.58
N LEU A 429 38.62 -7.90 4.24
CA LEU A 429 37.35 -7.15 4.13
C LEU A 429 37.03 -6.67 2.69
N GLY A 430 37.98 -6.77 1.75
CA GLY A 430 37.78 -6.48 0.33
C GLY A 430 37.10 -7.60 -0.46
N ALA A 431 37.14 -8.86 0.01
CA ALA A 431 36.56 -10.00 -0.69
C ALA A 431 35.03 -9.95 -0.85
N PRO A 432 34.23 -9.54 0.15
CA PRO A 432 32.77 -9.35 0.00
C PRO A 432 32.44 -8.31 -1.06
N ARG A 433 33.16 -7.18 -1.06
CA ARG A 433 32.93 -6.06 -1.98
C ARG A 433 33.25 -6.46 -3.42
N LEU A 434 34.39 -7.13 -3.65
CA LEU A 434 34.76 -7.65 -4.96
C LEU A 434 33.76 -8.71 -5.45
N ALA A 435 33.36 -9.64 -4.59
CA ALA A 435 32.40 -10.68 -4.94
C ALA A 435 31.03 -10.09 -5.31
N GLY A 436 30.52 -9.13 -4.53
CA GLY A 436 29.29 -8.41 -4.85
C GLY A 436 29.31 -7.79 -6.25
N HIS A 437 30.39 -7.08 -6.57
CA HIS A 437 30.58 -6.47 -7.88
C HIS A 437 30.68 -7.45 -9.04
N LEU A 438 31.46 -8.50 -8.87
CA LEU A 438 31.57 -9.55 -9.88
C LEU A 438 30.23 -10.27 -10.06
N GLY A 439 29.46 -10.43 -8.97
CA GLY A 439 28.10 -10.96 -8.98
C GLY A 439 27.13 -10.07 -9.79
N ALA A 440 27.07 -8.77 -9.50
CA ALA A 440 26.27 -7.81 -10.27
C ALA A 440 26.68 -7.78 -11.75
N ALA A 441 27.98 -7.66 -12.03
CA ALA A 441 28.47 -7.60 -13.41
C ALA A 441 28.19 -8.90 -14.18
N GLY A 442 28.36 -10.04 -13.52
CA GLY A 442 28.00 -11.35 -14.07
C GLY A 442 26.51 -11.47 -14.33
N ALA A 443 25.67 -10.99 -13.41
CA ALA A 443 24.21 -10.97 -13.55
C ALA A 443 23.75 -10.09 -14.71
N PHE A 444 24.32 -8.89 -14.88
CA PHE A 444 23.98 -8.03 -16.02
C PHE A 444 24.39 -8.67 -17.36
N ALA A 445 25.58 -9.29 -17.43
CA ALA A 445 26.02 -10.02 -18.61
C ALA A 445 25.15 -11.27 -18.89
N LEU A 446 24.67 -11.95 -17.84
CA LEU A 446 23.75 -13.08 -17.96
C LEU A 446 22.35 -12.65 -18.38
N ALA A 447 21.85 -11.52 -17.88
CA ALA A 447 20.52 -11.00 -18.21
C ALA A 447 20.40 -10.65 -19.70
N GLU A 448 21.49 -10.13 -20.30
CA GLU A 448 21.55 -9.86 -21.74
C GLU A 448 21.41 -11.14 -22.59
N ALA A 449 21.96 -12.27 -22.11
CA ALA A 449 21.89 -13.56 -22.80
C ALA A 449 20.60 -14.35 -22.48
N TRP A 450 20.08 -14.20 -21.25
CA TRP A 450 18.93 -14.89 -20.71
C TRP A 450 18.07 -13.94 -19.89
N PRO A 451 17.05 -13.32 -20.52
CA PRO A 451 16.14 -12.42 -19.81
C PRO A 451 15.48 -13.12 -18.62
N VAL A 452 15.59 -12.52 -17.44
CA VAL A 452 15.04 -13.05 -16.18
C VAL A 452 13.86 -12.19 -15.76
N SER A 453 12.71 -12.81 -15.47
CA SER A 453 11.55 -12.08 -14.96
C SER A 453 11.82 -11.55 -13.55
N THR A 454 11.18 -10.44 -13.18
CA THR A 454 11.31 -9.87 -11.82
C THR A 454 10.86 -10.86 -10.74
N ALA A 455 9.78 -11.61 -10.99
CA ALA A 455 9.29 -12.64 -10.08
C ALA A 455 10.35 -13.72 -9.82
N ARG A 456 11.00 -14.22 -10.89
CA ARG A 456 12.06 -15.22 -10.77
C ARG A 456 13.27 -14.69 -10.01
N SER A 457 13.68 -13.45 -10.26
CA SER A 457 14.78 -12.78 -9.53
C SER A 457 14.46 -12.61 -8.04
N LEU A 458 13.23 -12.22 -7.70
CA LEU A 458 12.80 -12.08 -6.32
C LEU A 458 12.70 -13.45 -5.61
N SER A 459 12.10 -14.45 -6.25
CA SER A 459 12.04 -15.81 -5.70
C SER A 459 13.42 -16.41 -5.49
N MET A 460 14.38 -16.14 -6.38
CA MET A 460 15.80 -16.49 -6.19
C MET A 460 16.34 -15.85 -4.90
N GLY A 461 16.17 -14.55 -4.72
CA GLY A 461 16.62 -13.85 -3.52
C GLY A 461 15.98 -14.36 -2.22
N TYR A 462 14.66 -14.56 -2.21
CA TYR A 462 13.96 -15.14 -1.05
C TYR A 462 14.43 -16.57 -0.75
N GLY A 463 14.58 -17.38 -1.79
CA GLY A 463 15.15 -18.72 -1.69
C GLY A 463 16.54 -18.68 -1.06
N GLY A 464 17.42 -17.81 -1.54
CA GLY A 464 18.77 -17.61 -1.03
C GLY A 464 18.80 -17.22 0.44
N VAL A 465 17.95 -16.28 0.85
CA VAL A 465 17.81 -15.85 2.25
C VAL A 465 17.28 -16.98 3.13
N ALA A 466 16.19 -17.65 2.74
CA ALA A 466 15.63 -18.77 3.50
C ALA A 466 16.62 -19.92 3.62
N GLY A 467 17.31 -20.25 2.52
CA GLY A 467 18.36 -21.25 2.47
C GLY A 467 19.56 -20.91 3.35
N ALA A 468 20.02 -19.65 3.34
CA ALA A 468 21.07 -19.17 4.23
C ALA A 468 20.67 -19.31 5.71
N ALA A 469 19.43 -18.91 6.03
CA ALA A 469 18.90 -18.94 7.38
C ALA A 469 18.77 -20.39 7.89
N LEU A 470 18.26 -21.32 7.08
CA LEU A 470 18.23 -22.74 7.42
C LEU A 470 19.64 -23.35 7.54
N GLY A 471 20.53 -22.99 6.60
CA GLY A 471 21.92 -23.43 6.57
C GLY A 471 22.73 -22.98 7.77
N ALA A 472 22.46 -21.79 8.32
CA ALA A 472 23.02 -21.34 9.59
C ALA A 472 22.29 -21.97 10.79
N GLY A 473 20.96 -21.95 10.74
CA GLY A 473 20.09 -22.20 11.88
C GLY A 473 20.16 -23.63 12.40
N VAL A 474 20.11 -24.61 11.49
CA VAL A 474 20.10 -26.04 11.86
C VAL A 474 21.41 -26.47 12.55
N PRO A 475 22.61 -26.12 12.03
CA PRO A 475 23.86 -26.40 12.74
C PRO A 475 24.00 -25.70 14.09
N LEU A 476 23.51 -24.45 14.21
CA LEU A 476 23.51 -23.69 15.46
C LEU A 476 22.64 -24.35 16.55
N LEU A 477 21.48 -24.90 16.17
CA LEU A 477 20.62 -25.66 17.09
C LEU A 477 21.30 -26.94 17.60
N GLY A 478 22.15 -27.54 16.79
CA GLY A 478 22.91 -28.76 17.11
C GLY A 478 24.20 -28.56 17.91
N GLN A 479 24.46 -27.36 18.45
CA GLN A 479 25.67 -27.02 19.22
C GLN A 479 27.00 -27.22 18.47
N GLY A 480 27.01 -27.04 17.14
CA GLY A 480 28.25 -27.20 16.40
C GLY A 480 29.16 -25.97 16.56
N ASP A 481 30.19 -25.96 17.41
CA ASP A 481 31.14 -24.83 17.51
C ASP A 481 32.04 -24.62 16.27
N ASN A 482 31.87 -25.44 15.23
CA ASN A 482 32.71 -25.39 14.05
C ASN A 482 32.25 -24.29 13.08
N ARG A 483 32.86 -23.10 13.21
CA ARG A 483 32.66 -21.96 12.30
C ARG A 483 32.81 -22.31 10.81
N GLN A 484 33.62 -23.31 10.46
CA GLN A 484 33.78 -23.75 9.07
C GLN A 484 32.56 -24.53 8.59
N LEU A 485 32.01 -25.38 9.46
CA LEU A 485 30.77 -26.09 9.19
C LEU A 485 29.60 -25.11 9.00
N TRP A 486 29.56 -24.03 9.80
CA TRP A 486 28.54 -22.99 9.67
C TRP A 486 28.67 -22.24 8.36
N ALA A 487 29.86 -21.74 8.04
CA ALA A 487 30.09 -21.03 6.79
C ALA A 487 29.79 -21.92 5.58
N ALA A 488 30.20 -23.20 5.60
CA ALA A 488 29.88 -24.14 4.54
C ALA A 488 28.38 -24.44 4.43
N SER A 489 27.67 -24.55 5.55
CA SER A 489 26.22 -24.81 5.57
C SER A 489 25.42 -23.59 5.15
N ILE A 490 25.85 -22.37 5.51
CA ILE A 490 25.29 -21.11 5.01
C ILE A 490 25.47 -21.03 3.50
N LEU A 491 26.68 -21.23 2.99
CA LEU A 491 26.96 -21.18 1.56
C LEU A 491 26.15 -22.22 0.77
N GLY A 492 26.14 -23.47 1.25
CA GLY A 492 25.35 -24.54 0.62
C GLY A 492 23.85 -24.25 0.69
N GLY A 493 23.37 -23.77 1.83
CA GLY A 493 21.99 -23.37 2.05
C GLY A 493 21.57 -22.23 1.12
N THR A 494 22.34 -21.14 1.03
CA THR A 494 22.08 -20.02 0.12
C THR A 494 22.00 -20.51 -1.32
N VAL A 495 23.01 -21.24 -1.81
CA VAL A 495 23.02 -21.71 -3.22
C VAL A 495 21.84 -22.62 -3.53
N LEU A 496 21.53 -23.58 -2.65
CA LEU A 496 20.38 -24.49 -2.83
C LEU A 496 19.07 -23.73 -2.76
N GLY A 497 18.96 -22.78 -1.84
CA GLY A 497 17.81 -21.91 -1.67
C GLY A 497 17.57 -21.04 -2.90
N SER A 498 18.59 -20.33 -3.39
CA SER A 498 18.52 -19.48 -4.59
C SER A 498 18.15 -20.30 -5.81
N ALA A 499 18.75 -21.49 -5.98
CA ALA A 499 18.42 -22.40 -7.07
C ALA A 499 16.98 -22.91 -6.99
N ALA A 500 16.49 -23.26 -5.79
CA ALA A 500 15.11 -23.67 -5.58
C ALA A 500 14.14 -22.52 -5.91
N GLY A 501 14.41 -21.33 -5.36
CA GLY A 501 13.64 -20.11 -5.60
C GLY A 501 13.57 -19.72 -7.08
N PHE A 502 14.71 -19.73 -7.77
CA PHE A 502 14.79 -19.50 -9.21
C PHE A 502 14.00 -20.56 -10.00
N GLY A 503 14.07 -21.82 -9.60
CA GLY A 503 13.39 -22.94 -10.27
C GLY A 503 11.87 -22.96 -10.08
N VAL A 504 11.35 -22.36 -9.01
CA VAL A 504 9.91 -22.26 -8.74
C VAL A 504 9.31 -20.90 -9.07
N GLY A 505 10.12 -19.84 -9.25
CA GLY A 505 9.63 -18.47 -9.36
C GLY A 505 8.57 -18.24 -10.45
N ASP A 506 8.70 -18.87 -11.62
CA ASP A 506 7.69 -18.76 -12.70
C ASP A 506 6.43 -19.62 -12.46
N ARG A 507 6.47 -20.51 -11.47
CA ARG A 507 5.31 -21.35 -11.07
C ARG A 507 4.56 -20.78 -9.88
N LEU A 508 5.17 -19.86 -9.15
CA LEU A 508 4.51 -19.11 -8.09
C LEU A 508 3.85 -17.93 -8.77
N ASP A 509 2.51 -17.91 -8.82
CA ASP A 509 1.75 -16.75 -9.29
C ASP A 509 1.75 -15.70 -8.16
N MET A 510 2.93 -15.13 -7.90
CA MET A 510 3.15 -14.26 -6.77
C MET A 510 2.41 -12.94 -6.99
N GLN A 511 1.32 -12.76 -6.26
CA GLN A 511 0.56 -11.52 -6.22
C GLN A 511 1.09 -10.61 -5.11
N GLY A 512 0.70 -9.33 -5.15
CA GLY A 512 1.08 -8.36 -4.10
C GLY A 512 0.72 -8.82 -2.68
N SER A 513 -0.39 -9.56 -2.54
CA SER A 513 -0.85 -10.19 -1.29
C SER A 513 0.16 -11.21 -0.74
N ASP A 514 0.79 -12.01 -1.60
CA ASP A 514 1.78 -13.02 -1.20
C ASP A 514 3.03 -12.38 -0.59
N TYR A 515 3.51 -11.33 -1.27
CA TYR A 515 4.63 -10.54 -0.76
C TYR A 515 4.27 -9.88 0.57
N ALA A 516 3.06 -9.31 0.69
CA ALA A 516 2.60 -8.72 1.94
C ALA A 516 2.53 -9.74 3.07
N LEU A 517 2.09 -10.97 2.79
CA LEU A 517 2.03 -12.06 3.77
C LEU A 517 3.43 -12.44 4.27
N VAL A 518 4.41 -12.51 3.38
CA VAL A 518 5.81 -12.78 3.75
C VAL A 518 6.40 -11.61 4.53
N TYR A 519 6.23 -10.38 4.05
CA TYR A 519 6.80 -9.19 4.68
C TYR A 519 6.19 -8.90 6.06
N VAL A 520 4.92 -9.20 6.29
CA VAL A 520 4.26 -9.04 7.59
C VAL A 520 4.48 -10.25 8.49
N GLY A 521 4.28 -11.45 7.95
CA GLY A 521 4.32 -12.69 8.73
C GLY A 521 5.72 -13.02 9.21
N LEU A 522 6.77 -12.76 8.42
CA LEU A 522 8.13 -13.14 8.80
C LEU A 522 8.63 -12.39 10.03
N PRO A 523 8.48 -11.05 10.15
CA PRO A 523 8.78 -10.35 11.39
C PRO A 523 8.00 -10.86 12.60
N LEU A 524 6.73 -11.25 12.43
CA LEU A 524 5.92 -11.83 13.52
C LEU A 524 6.46 -13.18 13.96
N VAL A 525 6.76 -14.08 13.01
CA VAL A 525 7.39 -15.37 13.29
C VAL A 525 8.71 -15.19 14.03
N LEU A 526 9.54 -14.23 13.62
CA LEU A 526 10.81 -13.93 14.29
C LEU A 526 10.62 -13.34 15.68
N ALA A 527 9.62 -12.48 15.87
CA ALA A 527 9.31 -11.89 17.18
C ALA A 527 8.81 -12.96 18.18
N GLU A 528 7.87 -13.81 17.76
CA GLU A 528 7.37 -14.93 18.56
C GLU A 528 8.49 -15.91 18.89
N THR A 529 9.30 -16.28 17.89
CA THR A 529 10.44 -17.18 18.10
C THR A 529 11.46 -16.54 19.02
N GLY A 530 11.72 -15.24 18.90
CA GLY A 530 12.62 -14.51 19.78
C GLY A 530 12.15 -14.52 21.23
N ALA A 531 10.87 -14.30 21.47
CA ALA A 531 10.27 -14.38 22.81
C ALA A 531 10.40 -15.79 23.40
N LEU A 532 10.04 -16.82 22.63
CA LEU A 532 10.19 -18.22 23.05
C LEU A 532 11.65 -18.57 23.32
N SER A 533 12.57 -18.07 22.50
CA SER A 533 14.01 -18.28 22.67
C SER A 533 14.54 -17.61 23.92
N ALA A 534 14.11 -16.39 24.23
CA ALA A 534 14.52 -15.66 25.42
C ALA A 534 14.09 -16.41 26.69
N VAL A 535 12.84 -16.87 26.74
CA VAL A 535 12.33 -17.68 27.86
C VAL A 535 13.08 -19.01 27.96
N ALA A 536 13.30 -19.71 26.85
CA ALA A 536 14.01 -20.98 26.86
C ALA A 536 15.49 -20.82 27.32
N ALA A 537 16.14 -19.73 26.93
CA ALA A 537 17.51 -19.43 27.32
C ALA A 537 17.63 -19.12 28.83
N GLU A 538 16.70 -18.35 29.38
CA GLU A 538 16.67 -18.06 30.82
C GLU A 538 16.42 -19.33 31.65
N LYS A 539 15.64 -20.28 31.15
CA LYS A 539 15.42 -21.58 31.81
C LYS A 539 16.54 -22.59 31.55
N ASP A 540 17.69 -22.16 31.02
CA ASP A 540 18.84 -23.00 30.65
C ASP A 540 18.45 -24.18 29.72
N LEU A 541 17.36 -24.05 28.95
CA LEU A 541 16.92 -25.09 28.01
C LEU A 541 17.69 -25.03 26.68
N ILE A 542 18.15 -23.82 26.32
CA ILE A 542 18.97 -23.55 25.14
C ILE A 542 20.06 -22.54 25.50
N ASP A 543 21.22 -22.64 24.85
CA ASP A 543 22.28 -21.63 24.98
C ASP A 543 22.12 -20.49 23.97
N GLY A 544 22.97 -19.46 24.08
CA GLY A 544 22.92 -18.29 23.20
C GLY A 544 23.19 -18.60 21.71
N GLN A 545 23.94 -19.67 21.39
CA GLN A 545 24.10 -20.10 19.99
C GLN A 545 22.80 -20.74 19.49
N GLN A 546 22.18 -21.59 20.30
CA GLN A 546 20.92 -22.23 19.97
C GLN A 546 19.78 -21.22 19.83
N VAL A 547 19.78 -20.10 20.56
CA VAL A 547 18.86 -18.96 20.34
C VAL A 547 18.99 -18.42 18.91
N GLY A 548 20.22 -18.13 18.47
CA GLY A 548 20.47 -17.68 17.10
C GLY A 548 20.07 -18.74 16.07
N GLY A 549 20.31 -20.01 16.38
CA GLY A 549 19.91 -21.15 15.56
C GLY A 549 18.39 -21.26 15.39
N LEU A 550 17.64 -21.07 16.48
CA LEU A 550 16.18 -21.14 16.48
C LEU A 550 15.58 -20.01 15.66
N LEU A 551 16.07 -18.78 15.86
CA LEU A 551 15.64 -17.60 15.10
C LEU A 551 15.86 -17.76 13.59
N LEU A 552 17.05 -18.21 13.19
CA LEU A 552 17.37 -18.40 11.77
C LEU A 552 16.57 -19.55 11.15
N THR A 553 16.39 -20.64 11.89
CA THR A 553 15.57 -21.77 11.41
C THR A 553 14.11 -21.36 11.27
N ALA A 554 13.54 -20.70 12.28
CA ALA A 554 12.16 -20.22 12.23
C ALA A 554 11.95 -19.17 11.14
N GLY A 555 12.92 -18.28 10.92
CA GLY A 555 12.87 -17.32 9.81
C GLY A 555 12.86 -18.01 8.45
N GLY A 556 13.72 -19.01 8.25
CA GLY A 556 13.77 -19.78 7.00
C GLY A 556 12.50 -20.61 6.75
N VAL A 557 12.04 -21.36 7.75
CA VAL A 557 10.80 -22.15 7.67
C VAL A 557 9.58 -21.23 7.53
N GLY A 558 9.53 -20.16 8.30
CA GLY A 558 8.46 -19.16 8.27
C GLY A 558 8.34 -18.49 6.92
N MET A 559 9.45 -18.05 6.33
CA MET A 559 9.46 -17.48 4.97
C MET A 559 8.91 -18.47 3.94
N ALA A 560 9.38 -19.72 3.96
CA ALA A 560 8.89 -20.75 3.04
C ALA A 560 7.39 -21.08 3.27
N GLY A 561 6.97 -21.16 4.53
CA GLY A 561 5.58 -21.40 4.92
C GLY A 561 4.65 -20.27 4.50
N LEU A 562 5.06 -19.01 4.68
CA LEU A 562 4.29 -17.83 4.27
C LEU A 562 4.18 -17.72 2.75
N LEU A 563 5.26 -18.01 2.01
CA LEU A 563 5.21 -18.12 0.54
C LEU A 563 4.22 -19.21 0.11
N GLY A 564 4.24 -20.37 0.76
CA GLY A 564 3.30 -21.46 0.48
C GLY A 564 1.86 -21.11 0.84
N LEU A 565 1.64 -20.42 1.95
CA LEU A 565 0.31 -19.97 2.39
C LEU A 565 -0.27 -18.93 1.44
N GLY A 566 0.53 -18.02 0.89
CA GLY A 566 0.05 -17.05 -0.11
C GLY A 566 -0.49 -17.72 -1.38
N GLN A 567 0.06 -18.87 -1.76
CA GLN A 567 -0.47 -19.62 -2.91
C GLN A 567 -1.82 -20.31 -2.65
N VAL A 568 -2.26 -20.38 -1.39
CA VAL A 568 -3.50 -21.08 -0.99
C VAL A 568 -4.54 -20.11 -0.45
N LEU A 569 -4.09 -19.11 0.30
CA LEU A 569 -4.89 -18.04 0.83
C LEU A 569 -4.77 -16.87 -0.14
N ASP A 570 -5.89 -16.32 -0.58
CA ASP A 570 -5.91 -15.08 -1.36
C ASP A 570 -6.34 -13.91 -0.46
N PRO A 571 -5.55 -13.54 0.57
CA PRO A 571 -5.92 -12.42 1.43
C PRO A 571 -5.70 -11.13 0.67
N GLU A 572 -6.64 -10.18 0.78
CA GLU A 572 -6.38 -8.86 0.24
C GLU A 572 -5.14 -8.27 0.92
N THR A 573 -4.25 -7.68 0.12
CA THR A 573 -2.97 -7.14 0.58
C THR A 573 -3.14 -6.16 1.75
N GLY A 574 -4.17 -5.30 1.68
CA GLY A 574 -4.50 -4.37 2.76
C GLY A 574 -4.88 -5.08 4.06
N GLN A 575 -5.53 -6.24 3.99
CA GLN A 575 -5.99 -6.96 5.18
C GLN A 575 -4.83 -7.58 5.97
N VAL A 576 -3.89 -8.20 5.24
CA VAL A 576 -2.65 -8.74 5.81
C VAL A 576 -1.91 -7.65 6.59
N VAL A 577 -1.88 -6.44 6.02
CA VAL A 577 -1.14 -5.33 6.59
C VAL A 577 -1.81 -4.70 7.80
N VAL A 578 -3.13 -4.53 7.78
CA VAL A 578 -3.86 -4.11 8.99
C VAL A 578 -3.60 -5.09 10.13
N THR A 579 -3.65 -6.39 9.82
CA THR A 579 -3.42 -7.47 10.78
C THR A 579 -2.00 -7.40 11.37
N GLY A 580 -0.98 -7.21 10.51
CA GLY A 580 0.41 -7.02 10.94
C GLY A 580 0.65 -5.77 11.77
N THR A 581 0.10 -4.64 11.34
CA THR A 581 0.23 -3.36 12.07
C THR A 581 -0.46 -3.42 13.43
N ALA A 582 -1.61 -4.10 13.53
CA ALA A 582 -2.29 -4.30 14.80
C ALA A 582 -1.43 -5.15 15.75
N ALA A 583 -0.84 -6.23 15.26
CA ALA A 583 0.10 -7.04 16.04
C ALA A 583 1.31 -6.20 16.53
N ALA A 584 1.85 -5.34 15.66
CA ALA A 584 2.92 -4.41 16.00
C ALA A 584 2.55 -3.44 17.13
N TRP A 585 1.37 -2.82 17.03
CA TRP A 585 0.83 -1.98 18.09
C TRP A 585 0.56 -2.76 19.36
N GLY A 586 0.19 -4.04 19.23
CA GLY A 586 -0.01 -4.95 20.35
C GLY A 586 1.30 -5.16 21.10
N ALA A 587 2.37 -5.52 20.40
CA ALA A 587 3.71 -5.63 20.98
C ALA A 587 4.18 -4.32 21.63
N TRP A 588 4.00 -3.20 20.92
CA TRP A 588 4.35 -1.87 21.41
C TRP A 588 3.66 -1.53 22.73
N TYR A 589 2.34 -1.69 22.80
CA TYR A 589 1.58 -1.41 24.02
C TYR A 589 1.86 -2.43 25.12
N GLY A 590 2.01 -3.71 24.80
CA GLY A 590 2.33 -4.75 25.78
C GLY A 590 3.64 -4.51 26.51
N VAL A 591 4.63 -3.93 25.82
CA VAL A 591 5.96 -3.69 26.40
C VAL A 591 6.06 -2.33 27.05
N LEU A 592 5.53 -1.28 26.44
CA LEU A 592 5.66 0.07 26.99
C LEU A 592 4.66 0.38 28.10
N THR A 593 3.49 -0.26 28.13
CA THR A 593 2.49 0.02 29.16
C THR A 593 2.99 -0.37 30.56
N PRO A 594 3.53 -1.58 30.80
CA PRO A 594 4.11 -1.92 32.10
C PRO A 594 5.25 -0.98 32.50
N LEU A 595 6.13 -0.63 31.56
CA LEU A 595 7.24 0.30 31.80
C LEU A 595 6.73 1.70 32.17
N ALA A 596 5.70 2.21 31.49
CA ALA A 596 5.08 3.49 31.78
C ALA A 596 4.45 3.58 33.18
N PHE A 597 3.98 2.45 33.71
CA PHE A 597 3.41 2.35 35.06
C PHE A 597 4.45 1.96 36.13
N GLY A 598 5.73 1.88 35.77
CA GLY A 598 6.79 1.47 36.70
C GLY A 598 6.61 0.03 37.21
N ALA A 599 5.99 -0.84 36.41
CA ALA A 599 5.86 -2.24 36.76
C ALA A 599 7.25 -2.90 36.67
N ASP A 600 7.72 -3.39 37.82
CA ASP A 600 8.97 -4.12 37.92
C ASP A 600 8.76 -5.56 37.42
N LEU A 601 8.87 -5.70 36.10
CA LEU A 601 8.76 -6.98 35.40
C LEU A 601 10.13 -7.44 34.96
N GLU A 602 10.38 -8.73 35.08
CA GLU A 602 11.56 -9.33 34.47
C GLU A 602 11.51 -9.16 32.93
N PRO A 603 12.66 -9.08 32.25
CA PRO A 603 12.71 -8.91 30.80
C PRO A 603 11.94 -9.97 30.01
N GLU A 604 11.90 -11.24 30.45
CA GLU A 604 11.12 -12.27 29.76
C GLU A 604 9.61 -12.03 29.90
N ASP A 605 9.14 -11.68 31.10
CA ASP A 605 7.72 -11.39 31.33
C ASP A 605 7.26 -10.23 30.45
N ARG A 606 8.08 -9.18 30.31
CA ARG A 606 7.81 -8.07 29.38
C ARG A 606 7.72 -8.54 27.93
N THR A 607 8.61 -9.43 27.53
CA THR A 607 8.66 -9.97 26.16
C THR A 607 7.46 -10.86 25.87
N LEU A 608 7.08 -11.73 26.83
CA LEU A 608 5.90 -12.58 26.76
C LEU A 608 4.61 -11.76 26.72
N ILE A 609 4.49 -10.73 27.56
CA ILE A 609 3.34 -9.82 27.52
C ILE A 609 3.28 -9.13 26.16
N GLY A 610 4.41 -8.65 25.63
CA GLY A 610 4.50 -8.06 24.29
C GLY A 610 3.98 -8.97 23.19
N VAL A 611 4.40 -10.25 23.16
CA VAL A 611 3.90 -11.20 22.17
C VAL A 611 2.42 -11.53 22.39
N ALA A 612 1.98 -11.75 23.63
CA ALA A 612 0.58 -12.04 23.93
C ALA A 612 -0.35 -10.89 23.51
N THR A 613 0.08 -9.63 23.71
CA THR A 613 -0.69 -8.46 23.25
C THR A 613 -0.61 -8.27 21.74
N ALA A 614 0.51 -8.64 21.09
CA ALA A 614 0.62 -8.70 19.64
C ALA A 614 -0.43 -9.65 19.06
N ASP A 615 -0.50 -10.88 19.56
CA ASP A 615 -1.48 -11.89 19.12
C ASP A 615 -2.91 -11.43 19.37
N THR A 616 -3.15 -10.80 20.53
CA THR A 616 -4.48 -10.28 20.88
C THR A 616 -4.94 -9.21 19.89
N LEU A 617 -4.07 -8.25 19.53
CA LEU A 617 -4.42 -7.22 18.56
C LEU A 617 -4.43 -7.73 17.12
N LEU A 618 -3.62 -8.74 16.78
CA LEU A 618 -3.70 -9.46 15.53
C LEU A 618 -5.10 -10.06 15.35
N VAL A 619 -5.56 -10.83 16.33
CA VAL A 619 -6.90 -11.44 16.33
C VAL A 619 -7.99 -10.37 16.31
N ALA A 620 -7.84 -9.30 17.10
CA ALA A 620 -8.80 -8.19 17.10
C ALA A 620 -8.91 -7.53 15.71
N ALA A 621 -7.80 -7.36 14.99
CA ALA A 621 -7.80 -6.83 13.64
C ALA A 621 -8.48 -7.78 12.65
N VAL A 622 -8.26 -9.10 12.74
CA VAL A 622 -8.97 -10.08 11.90
C VAL A 622 -10.48 -10.00 12.16
N VAL A 623 -10.90 -9.94 13.42
CA VAL A 623 -12.32 -9.79 13.79
C VAL A 623 -12.89 -8.46 13.30
N ALA A 624 -12.16 -7.36 13.44
CA ALA A 624 -12.58 -6.03 12.97
C ALA A 624 -12.76 -5.98 11.45
N GLN A 625 -11.96 -6.73 10.71
CA GLN A 625 -12.04 -6.82 9.25
C GLN A 625 -13.10 -7.81 8.75
N SER A 626 -13.68 -8.63 9.64
CA SER A 626 -14.75 -9.55 9.28
C SER A 626 -15.99 -8.80 8.77
N PRO A 627 -16.85 -9.45 7.96
CA PRO A 627 -18.08 -8.83 7.46
C PRO A 627 -19.02 -8.28 8.55
N ALA A 628 -18.88 -8.75 9.80
CA ALA A 628 -19.69 -8.29 10.92
C ALA A 628 -19.34 -6.87 11.38
N ILE A 629 -18.08 -6.44 11.22
CA ILE A 629 -17.60 -5.11 11.62
C ILE A 629 -17.25 -4.27 10.39
N GLY A 630 -16.67 -4.89 9.35
CA GLY A 630 -16.42 -4.26 8.06
C GLY A 630 -15.32 -3.19 8.07
N LEU A 631 -14.35 -3.26 9.00
CA LEU A 631 -13.23 -2.33 9.02
C LEU A 631 -12.41 -2.48 7.73
N GLN A 632 -12.39 -1.42 6.94
CA GLN A 632 -11.65 -1.39 5.67
C GLN A 632 -10.20 -0.99 5.92
N PRO A 633 -9.19 -1.68 5.35
CA PRO A 633 -7.78 -1.34 5.58
C PRO A 633 -7.41 0.12 5.38
N ARG A 634 -8.01 0.74 4.35
CA ARG A 634 -7.80 2.15 4.01
C ARG A 634 -8.17 3.11 5.14
N SER A 635 -9.17 2.77 5.95
CA SER A 635 -9.63 3.60 7.08
C SER A 635 -8.67 3.64 8.26
N THR A 636 -7.62 2.80 8.24
CA THR A 636 -6.64 2.73 9.34
C THR A 636 -5.42 3.64 9.11
N LEU A 637 -5.25 4.22 7.91
CA LEU A 637 -4.05 4.99 7.55
C LEU A 637 -3.80 6.20 8.45
N PHE A 638 -4.75 7.14 8.52
CA PHE A 638 -4.59 8.33 9.35
C PHE A 638 -4.51 8.00 10.84
N PRO A 639 -5.32 7.07 11.39
CA PRO A 639 -5.10 6.56 12.73
C PRO A 639 -3.66 6.12 12.98
N GLN A 640 -3.09 5.27 12.13
CA GLN A 640 -1.71 4.77 12.31
C GLN A 640 -0.66 5.89 12.23
N LEU A 641 -0.76 6.79 11.25
CA LEU A 641 0.15 7.94 11.12
C LEU A 641 0.05 8.87 12.32
N GLY A 642 -1.17 9.12 12.80
CA GLY A 642 -1.43 9.84 14.03
C GLY A 642 -0.76 9.15 15.22
N GLY A 643 -0.95 7.85 15.37
CA GLY A 643 -0.35 7.02 16.41
C GLY A 643 1.17 7.13 16.47
N VAL A 644 1.88 6.94 15.34
CA VAL A 644 3.35 7.05 15.29
C VAL A 644 3.82 8.46 15.61
N SER A 645 3.17 9.47 15.01
CA SER A 645 3.53 10.87 15.24
C SER A 645 3.35 11.25 16.70
N GLY A 646 2.23 10.83 17.29
CA GLY A 646 1.92 11.01 18.69
C GLY A 646 2.93 10.30 19.61
N ALA A 647 3.27 9.04 19.32
CA ALA A 647 4.25 8.27 20.08
C ALA A 647 5.61 8.96 20.09
N THR A 648 6.06 9.41 18.93
CA THR A 648 7.35 10.08 18.75
C THR A 648 7.39 11.42 19.48
N LEU A 649 6.36 12.26 19.31
CA LEU A 649 6.28 13.56 19.98
C LEU A 649 6.17 13.41 21.49
N GLY A 650 5.37 12.45 21.97
CA GLY A 650 5.23 12.18 23.40
C GLY A 650 6.52 11.70 24.04
N ALA A 651 7.24 10.76 23.39
CA ALA A 651 8.54 10.30 23.84
C ALA A 651 9.58 11.43 23.84
N LEU A 652 9.59 12.27 22.79
CA LEU A 652 10.51 13.41 22.69
C LEU A 652 10.26 14.44 23.79
N ILE A 653 9.02 14.85 24.01
CA ILE A 653 8.66 15.83 25.04
C ILE A 653 9.06 15.32 26.43
N ALA A 654 8.82 14.03 26.71
CA ALA A 654 9.26 13.41 27.96
C ALA A 654 10.79 13.34 28.05
N GLY A 655 11.47 12.96 26.97
CA GLY A 655 12.94 12.88 26.90
C GLY A 655 13.66 14.22 27.03
N LEU A 656 12.99 15.34 26.74
CA LEU A 656 13.49 16.68 27.02
C LEU A 656 13.41 17.04 28.51
N ALA A 657 12.47 16.45 29.25
CA ALA A 657 12.25 16.72 30.66
C ALA A 657 12.99 15.74 31.58
N THR A 658 13.27 14.52 31.12
CA THR A 658 13.94 13.49 31.92
C THR A 658 14.71 12.50 31.05
N SER A 659 15.69 11.83 31.68
CA SER A 659 16.39 10.68 31.10
C SER A 659 15.86 9.32 31.59
N GLU A 660 14.89 9.33 32.52
CA GLU A 660 14.30 8.11 33.08
C GLU A 660 13.43 7.39 32.03
N PRO A 661 13.50 6.06 31.95
CA PRO A 661 12.80 5.29 30.93
C PRO A 661 11.26 5.29 31.11
N GLU A 662 10.76 5.35 32.34
CA GLU A 662 9.33 5.24 32.65
C GLU A 662 8.53 6.44 32.12
N PRO A 663 8.94 7.71 32.38
CA PRO A 663 8.20 8.86 31.84
C PRO A 663 8.32 8.98 30.32
N ILE A 664 9.44 8.53 29.74
CA ILE A 664 9.62 8.48 28.27
C ILE A 664 8.64 7.47 27.66
N ALA A 665 8.56 6.27 28.23
CA ALA A 665 7.60 5.25 27.80
C ALA A 665 6.14 5.72 28.00
N GLY A 666 5.84 6.35 29.14
CA GLY A 666 4.54 6.94 29.41
C GLY A 666 4.17 8.05 28.42
N GLY A 667 5.12 8.92 28.08
CA GLY A 667 4.98 9.92 27.03
C GLY A 667 4.67 9.28 25.67
N ALA A 668 5.39 8.21 25.31
CA ALA A 668 5.17 7.49 24.06
C ALA A 668 3.78 6.82 23.99
N VAL A 669 3.34 6.15 25.06
CA VAL A 669 2.02 5.51 25.14
C VAL A 669 0.92 6.57 25.08
N ALA A 670 0.97 7.61 25.92
CA ALA A 670 -0.03 8.67 25.93
C ALA A 670 -0.09 9.41 24.59
N GLY A 671 1.08 9.74 24.04
CA GLY A 671 1.21 10.37 22.74
C GLY A 671 0.58 9.54 21.63
N SER A 672 0.84 8.23 21.60
CA SER A 672 0.26 7.33 20.59
C SER A 672 -1.27 7.29 20.64
N LEU A 673 -1.87 7.24 21.85
CA LEU A 673 -3.33 7.22 22.02
C LEU A 673 -3.98 8.51 21.53
N VAL A 674 -3.40 9.67 21.89
CA VAL A 674 -3.86 10.98 21.39
C VAL A 674 -3.71 11.05 19.86
N GLY A 675 -2.59 10.55 19.36
CA GLY A 675 -2.28 10.46 17.94
C GLY A 675 -3.31 9.64 17.17
N PHE A 676 -3.62 8.43 17.64
CA PHE A 676 -4.65 7.58 17.05
C PHE A 676 -6.02 8.25 17.01
N GLY A 677 -6.43 8.89 18.12
CA GLY A 677 -7.69 9.62 18.19
C GLY A 677 -7.74 10.77 17.19
N ALA A 678 -6.68 11.58 17.11
CA ALA A 678 -6.57 12.68 16.15
C ALA A 678 -6.60 12.16 14.70
N GLY A 679 -5.89 11.07 14.41
CA GLY A 679 -5.87 10.40 13.11
C GLY A 679 -7.23 9.85 12.70
N ALA A 680 -7.97 9.24 13.63
CA ALA A 680 -9.33 8.75 13.37
C ALA A 680 -10.32 9.89 13.09
N ILE A 681 -10.22 11.00 13.82
CA ILE A 681 -11.04 12.20 13.55
C ILE A 681 -10.70 12.78 12.16
N ALA A 682 -9.42 12.78 11.78
CA ALA A 682 -9.00 13.22 10.45
C ALA A 682 -9.57 12.34 9.34
N GLU A 683 -9.46 11.00 9.48
CA GLU A 683 -10.05 10.06 8.51
C GLU A 683 -11.56 10.25 8.39
N TRP A 684 -12.28 10.33 9.51
CA TRP A 684 -13.73 10.55 9.51
C TRP A 684 -14.12 11.84 8.76
N ARG A 685 -13.37 12.93 8.95
CA ARG A 685 -13.61 14.19 8.21
C ARG A 685 -13.29 14.08 6.73
N VAL A 686 -12.25 13.32 6.36
CA VAL A 686 -11.89 13.08 4.96
C VAL A 686 -12.94 12.19 4.29
N SER A 687 -13.41 11.14 4.96
CA SER A 687 -14.42 10.22 4.44
C SER A 687 -15.76 10.90 4.23
N GLN A 688 -16.19 11.80 5.14
CA GLN A 688 -17.41 12.59 4.96
C GLN A 688 -17.34 13.61 3.83
N ARG A 689 -16.13 13.94 3.34
CA ARG A 689 -15.92 14.92 2.27
C ARG A 689 -15.56 14.28 0.94
N ARG A 690 -15.62 12.96 0.77
CA ARG A 690 -15.22 12.28 -0.48
C ARG A 690 -16.07 12.64 -1.70
N ASP A 691 -17.24 13.25 -1.53
CA ASP A 691 -18.01 13.83 -2.64
C ASP A 691 -17.42 15.17 -3.14
N GLU A 692 -16.48 15.77 -2.41
CA GLU A 692 -15.75 16.98 -2.79
C GLU A 692 -14.25 16.67 -2.89
N ARG A 693 -13.60 16.97 -4.03
CA ARG A 693 -12.15 16.72 -4.22
C ARG A 693 -11.31 17.46 -3.16
N VAL A 694 -10.93 16.80 -2.07
CA VAL A 694 -10.03 17.37 -1.06
C VAL A 694 -8.58 17.01 -1.37
N SER A 695 -7.78 18.04 -1.70
CA SER A 695 -6.32 17.95 -1.68
C SER A 695 -5.84 17.95 -0.24
N LEU A 696 -5.00 16.97 0.15
CA LEU A 696 -4.32 16.91 1.46
C LEU A 696 -3.27 18.02 1.65
N CYS A 697 -2.93 18.74 0.58
CA CYS A 697 -2.19 20.00 0.61
C CYS A 697 -3.06 21.19 0.16
N GLY A 698 -4.38 21.02 0.20
CA GLY A 698 -5.33 22.09 -0.05
C GLY A 698 -5.30 23.09 1.09
N PRO A 699 -5.52 24.39 0.79
CA PRO A 699 -5.54 25.42 1.82
C PRO A 699 -6.51 25.01 2.95
N LEU A 700 -6.09 25.25 4.20
CA LEU A 700 -6.95 25.18 5.38
C LEU A 700 -8.33 25.79 5.08
N PRO A 701 -9.41 25.29 5.71
CA PRO A 701 -10.78 25.73 5.43
C PRO A 701 -10.84 27.25 5.33
N ARG A 702 -11.21 27.73 4.13
CA ARG A 702 -11.31 29.14 3.76
C ARG A 702 -12.08 29.87 4.87
N PRO A 703 -11.44 30.70 5.71
CA PRO A 703 -12.19 31.59 6.58
C PRO A 703 -12.93 32.59 5.67
N GLN A 704 -14.00 33.19 6.16
CA GLN A 704 -14.80 34.27 5.55
C GLN A 704 -13.99 35.55 5.18
N LEU A 705 -12.66 35.47 5.11
CA LEU A 705 -11.72 36.54 4.75
C LEU A 705 -11.74 36.86 3.25
N ARG A 706 -12.18 35.93 2.37
CA ARG A 706 -12.24 36.19 0.91
C ARG A 706 -13.27 37.27 0.55
N ASP A 707 -14.32 37.44 1.35
CA ASP A 707 -15.29 38.52 1.16
C ASP A 707 -14.76 39.89 1.59
N ARG A 708 -13.60 39.95 2.26
CA ARG A 708 -13.06 41.18 2.86
C ARG A 708 -11.69 41.61 2.33
N LEU A 709 -10.94 40.75 1.64
CA LEU A 709 -9.62 41.07 1.11
C LEU A 709 -9.50 40.71 -0.38
N PRO A 710 -9.17 41.67 -1.28
CA PRO A 710 -8.90 41.37 -2.69
C PRO A 710 -7.60 40.53 -2.82
N GLY A 711 -7.59 39.59 -3.78
CA GLY A 711 -6.44 38.70 -4.08
C GLY A 711 -6.64 37.23 -3.70
N ASP A 712 -5.84 36.32 -4.29
CA ASP A 712 -5.85 34.90 -3.93
C ASP A 712 -4.83 34.63 -2.82
N TRP A 713 -5.31 34.34 -1.61
CA TRP A 713 -4.47 34.14 -0.43
C TRP A 713 -4.34 32.66 -0.07
N GLY A 714 -3.14 32.23 0.32
CA GLY A 714 -2.82 30.90 0.84
C GLY A 714 -2.01 30.96 2.14
N VAL A 715 -2.09 29.89 2.92
CA VAL A 715 -1.37 29.72 4.20
C VAL A 715 -0.59 28.41 4.15
N THR A 716 0.71 28.45 4.39
CA THR A 716 1.53 27.25 4.67
C THR A 716 2.11 27.32 6.06
N GLY A 717 2.00 26.22 6.81
CA GLY A 717 2.74 26.02 8.05
C GLY A 717 3.92 25.08 7.79
N ALA A 718 5.13 25.50 8.14
CA ALA A 718 6.30 24.63 8.17
C ALA A 718 6.83 24.56 9.62
N PRO A 719 7.17 23.36 10.14
CA PRO A 719 7.90 23.27 11.40
C PRO A 719 9.27 23.94 11.23
N TRP A 720 9.70 24.71 12.22
CA TRP A 720 11.03 25.31 12.24
C TRP A 720 11.64 25.19 13.63
N LEU A 721 12.97 25.21 13.69
CA LEU A 721 13.76 25.24 14.91
C LEU A 721 14.48 26.59 14.97
N SER A 722 14.33 27.31 16.08
CA SER A 722 15.10 28.52 16.36
C SER A 722 16.56 28.19 16.67
N GLU A 723 17.43 29.21 16.62
CA GLU A 723 18.87 29.06 16.88
C GLU A 723 19.19 28.54 18.30
N ASP A 724 18.26 28.69 19.25
CA ASP A 724 18.35 28.16 20.62
C ASP A 724 17.70 26.77 20.79
N GLY A 725 17.24 26.15 19.70
CA GLY A 725 16.71 24.78 19.71
C GLY A 725 15.24 24.65 20.10
N ALA A 726 14.50 25.76 20.28
CA ALA A 726 13.07 25.70 20.57
C ALA A 726 12.25 25.35 19.31
N PRO A 727 11.32 24.39 19.37
CA PRO A 727 10.46 24.06 18.24
C PRO A 727 9.36 25.11 18.07
N GLY A 728 9.07 25.49 16.83
CA GLY A 728 7.97 26.38 16.47
C GLY A 728 7.31 26.01 15.14
N VAL A 729 6.20 26.68 14.81
CA VAL A 729 5.54 26.58 13.50
C VAL A 729 5.64 27.94 12.82
N GLN A 730 6.36 28.01 11.70
CA GLN A 730 6.39 29.20 10.87
C GLN A 730 5.18 29.15 9.94
N VAL A 731 4.27 30.11 10.12
CA VAL A 731 3.10 30.27 9.26
C VAL A 731 3.43 31.36 8.23
N GLN A 732 3.55 30.97 6.96
CA GLN A 732 3.66 31.90 5.85
C GLN A 732 2.31 32.10 5.18
N LEU A 733 1.94 33.37 5.00
CA LEU A 733 0.80 33.82 4.20
C LEU A 733 1.34 34.30 2.86
N TYR A 734 0.81 33.80 1.75
CA TYR A 734 1.15 34.28 0.41
C TYR A 734 -0.12 34.73 -0.32
N GLY A 735 -0.06 35.90 -0.95
CA GLY A 735 -1.13 36.45 -1.78
C GLY A 735 -0.66 36.55 -3.23
N ALA A 736 -1.38 35.93 -4.17
CA ALA A 736 -1.20 36.17 -5.59
C ALA A 736 -2.15 37.29 -6.05
N GLY A 737 -1.58 38.36 -6.62
CA GLY A 737 -2.32 39.54 -7.09
C GLY A 737 -1.88 40.89 -6.52
N PHE A 738 -0.76 40.95 -5.79
CA PHE A 738 -0.03 42.17 -5.44
C PHE A 738 1.45 42.05 -5.78
#